data_AF-A0A9W7Y3B9-F1
#
_entry.id   AF-A0A9W7Y3B9-F1
#
_cell.length_a   1.000
_cell.length_b   1.000
_cell.length_c   1.000
_cell.angle_alpha   90.00
_cell.angle_beta   90.00
_cell.angle_gamma   90.00
#
_symmetry.space_group_name_H-M   'P 1'
#
loop_
_entity.id
_entity.type
_entity.pdbx_description
1 polymer ?
#
loop_
_entity_poly.entity_id
_entity_poly.type
_entity_poly.pdbx_seq_one_letter_code
_entity_poly.pdbx_strand_id
1 'polypeptide(L)'
;RALKFIQQGLPVPRGSIQTRFLYRPFDEAQKLGLPEETEALVRSVRPNDIGMLVVETVLPEGPGACAGLEEGDILLRINGEIVTHFVQLEDFLDGNIGKTVAVTAIRGGETIEAVATVQDMHELAPSRLVSFGGCAANNLSYQLAYTYTLPLRGVFLASNGIFLPSRENGEGLIVDTIDNEPVANIDDFVAAIKKLPDNEPVTIVTYSVGNIHKKLSNTVIISHAWSKIRIYTRNDSTGMWDREKVEPCPRPVSTAPVNVKIADLGDPRAGKSAALSRAMVSVTCLLPTAYDGNFNVLLIDYGAVVDVERGLVLVSRRTFPLEICNINVTVAGSLSLPAKLRFAHPTHNFAIIQFDPARIGANNLHQLQLSQQALRQGDSVQVITFNSQANPMCINTVVSDTAEIRIDPIFPPVWRSINMETTQFESRLVSDFRFGLVGDDEGRVSAFWIPFINSQGGTFSGGLSAQAVVPVLNALQRNEKPRLRLLCIEVMSVGLSIARASGLSQSRLDEVQHASTNRNVLFRIENVELLSKAHGVLRPLDIIISINGKLMLNIEDLAPQYTNEKLELVILRGKEEMTVKVETSEYDGGTNKLVFWCGATLQAPHMAARQQTTKAPSGVYCSGIFHGSPADVYELQASYWITHVNGVSTPDIDTFESVVRTCPDNTYARVKVVSFDLEPSVLSIKTCYHYWPTSSLHKDP
;
A
#
# COMPACT_ATOMS: atom_id res chain seq x y z
N ARG A 1 26.13 -23.67 34.33
CA ARG A 1 25.47 -24.87 33.76
C ARG A 1 25.34 -24.77 32.23
N ALA A 2 24.62 -23.78 31.69
CA ALA A 2 24.38 -23.62 30.24
C ALA A 2 25.63 -23.72 29.34
N LEU A 3 26.73 -23.06 29.70
CA LEU A 3 27.99 -23.15 28.95
C LEU A 3 28.48 -24.59 28.74
N LYS A 4 28.33 -25.46 29.76
CA LYS A 4 28.74 -26.87 29.66
C LYS A 4 27.89 -27.65 28.65
N PHE A 5 26.58 -27.38 28.60
CA PHE A 5 25.69 -27.99 27.61
C PHE A 5 26.10 -27.56 26.19
N ILE A 6 26.33 -26.26 25.97
CA ILE A 6 26.79 -25.73 24.68
C ILE A 6 28.13 -26.36 24.26
N GLN A 7 29.11 -26.43 25.18
CA GLN A 7 30.41 -27.06 24.91
C GLN A 7 30.31 -28.55 24.56
N GLN A 8 29.27 -29.23 25.03
CA GLN A 8 28.98 -30.64 24.74
C GLN A 8 28.10 -30.84 23.51
N GLY A 9 27.66 -29.75 22.85
CA GLY A 9 26.69 -29.81 21.75
C GLY A 9 25.29 -30.28 22.19
N LEU A 10 24.96 -30.15 23.47
CA LEU A 10 23.67 -30.52 24.04
C LEU A 10 22.74 -29.31 24.14
N PRO A 11 21.42 -29.49 23.96
CA PRO A 11 20.43 -28.44 24.20
C PRO A 11 20.51 -27.94 25.65
N VAL A 12 20.49 -26.62 25.83
CA VAL A 12 20.44 -26.01 27.16
C VAL A 12 18.99 -26.11 27.67
N PRO A 13 18.69 -26.89 28.72
CA PRO A 13 17.32 -26.99 29.22
C PRO A 13 16.86 -25.64 29.78
N ARG A 14 15.61 -25.27 29.50
CA ARG A 14 14.98 -24.08 30.07
C ARG A 14 13.54 -24.37 30.47
N GLY A 15 13.28 -24.45 31.77
CA GLY A 15 11.95 -24.71 32.31
C GLY A 15 11.19 -23.43 32.66
N SER A 16 9.87 -23.44 32.50
CA SER A 16 9.01 -22.34 32.94
C SER A 16 7.64 -22.86 33.41
N ILE A 17 7.08 -22.20 34.43
CA ILE A 17 5.67 -22.33 34.82
C ILE A 17 4.84 -21.12 34.35
N GLN A 18 5.40 -20.31 33.45
CA GLN A 18 4.82 -19.05 32.97
C GLN A 18 4.57 -18.01 34.08
N THR A 19 5.47 -17.97 35.07
CA THR A 19 5.48 -16.99 36.16
C THR A 19 6.79 -16.21 36.18
N ARG A 20 6.72 -14.89 36.26
CA ARG A 20 7.88 -14.00 36.44
C ARG A 20 8.03 -13.66 37.92
N PHE A 21 9.26 -13.76 38.43
CA PHE A 21 9.59 -13.47 39.82
C PHE A 21 10.51 -12.25 39.89
N LEU A 22 10.39 -11.46 40.96
CA LEU A 22 11.32 -10.42 41.36
C LEU A 22 11.95 -10.77 42.70
N TYR A 23 13.21 -10.38 42.89
CA TYR A 23 13.83 -10.44 44.20
C TYR A 23 13.42 -9.23 45.04
N ARG A 24 12.96 -9.49 46.27
CA ARG A 24 12.55 -8.47 47.24
C ARG A 24 13.29 -8.67 48.55
N PRO A 25 13.97 -7.64 49.09
CA PRO A 25 14.54 -7.70 50.44
C PRO A 25 13.48 -8.07 51.48
N PHE A 26 13.90 -8.64 52.62
CA PHE A 26 12.96 -9.11 53.65
C PHE A 26 12.01 -8.03 54.14
N ASP A 27 12.46 -6.77 54.30
CA ASP A 27 11.60 -5.68 54.73
C ASP A 27 10.52 -5.32 53.69
N GLU A 28 10.77 -5.55 52.40
CA GLU A 28 9.75 -5.44 51.35
C GLU A 28 8.83 -6.67 51.33
N ALA A 29 9.37 -7.88 51.49
CA ALA A 29 8.60 -9.11 51.55
C ALA A 29 7.65 -9.15 52.75
N GLN A 30 8.06 -8.62 53.92
CA GLN A 30 7.22 -8.45 55.10
C GLN A 30 6.01 -7.54 54.82
N LYS A 31 6.19 -6.45 54.06
CA LYS A 31 5.09 -5.55 53.66
C LYS A 31 4.07 -6.23 52.75
N LEU A 32 4.48 -7.31 52.07
CA LEU A 32 3.61 -8.17 51.25
C LEU A 32 3.00 -9.33 52.04
N GLY A 33 3.33 -9.47 53.33
CA GLY A 33 2.75 -10.47 54.23
C GLY A 33 3.64 -11.66 54.52
N LEU A 34 4.97 -11.58 54.40
CA LEU A 34 5.87 -12.62 54.90
C LEU A 34 5.83 -12.68 56.45
N PRO A 35 5.45 -13.82 57.07
CA PRO A 35 5.48 -13.95 58.52
C PRO A 35 6.90 -13.89 59.08
N GLU A 36 7.08 -13.27 60.25
CA GLU A 36 8.37 -13.19 60.94
C GLU A 36 8.95 -14.58 61.23
N GLU A 37 8.11 -15.56 61.57
CA GLU A 37 8.52 -16.95 61.81
C GLU A 37 9.09 -17.61 60.55
N THR A 38 8.48 -17.33 59.39
CA THR A 38 8.96 -17.82 58.09
C THR A 38 10.28 -17.18 57.71
N GLU A 39 10.44 -15.87 57.94
CA GLU A 39 11.73 -15.20 57.75
C GLU A 39 12.81 -15.78 58.68
N ALA A 40 12.50 -15.97 59.96
CA ALA A 40 13.42 -16.58 60.92
C ALA A 40 13.85 -17.98 60.49
N LEU A 41 12.90 -18.78 59.97
CA LEU A 41 13.20 -20.09 59.38
C LEU A 41 14.15 -19.97 58.19
N VAL A 42 13.87 -19.08 57.23
CA VAL A 42 14.74 -18.88 56.05
C VAL A 42 16.13 -18.44 56.48
N ARG A 43 16.25 -17.47 57.40
CA ARG A 43 17.54 -17.01 57.92
C ARG A 43 18.32 -18.08 58.67
N SER A 44 17.64 -19.01 59.36
CA SER A 44 18.30 -20.13 60.04
C SER A 44 18.95 -21.12 59.06
N VAL A 45 18.30 -21.35 57.91
CA VAL A 45 18.80 -22.26 56.86
C VAL A 45 19.78 -21.54 55.93
N ARG A 46 19.56 -20.24 55.71
CA ARG A 46 20.32 -19.37 54.78
C ARG A 46 20.66 -18.03 55.41
N PRO A 47 21.70 -17.98 56.25
CA PRO A 47 22.03 -16.80 57.05
C PRO A 47 22.51 -15.59 56.23
N ASN A 48 22.99 -15.82 55.00
CA ASN A 48 23.51 -14.77 54.12
C ASN A 48 22.44 -14.20 53.18
N ASP A 49 21.26 -14.80 53.12
CA ASP A 49 20.18 -14.31 52.29
C ASP A 49 19.53 -13.09 52.96
N ILE A 50 19.12 -12.12 52.17
CA ILE A 50 18.56 -10.85 52.66
C ILE A 50 17.17 -10.57 52.10
N GLY A 51 16.53 -11.56 51.47
CA GLY A 51 15.27 -11.41 50.78
C GLY A 51 14.73 -12.71 50.19
N MET A 52 13.60 -12.57 49.49
CA MET A 52 12.82 -13.66 48.90
C MET A 52 12.50 -13.37 47.43
N LEU A 53 12.11 -14.41 46.69
CA LEU A 53 11.53 -14.26 45.36
C LEU A 53 10.01 -14.06 45.50
N VAL A 54 9.48 -13.06 44.80
CA VAL A 54 8.06 -12.69 44.82
C VAL A 54 7.52 -12.75 43.40
N VAL A 55 6.35 -13.35 43.23
CA VAL A 55 5.65 -13.39 41.95
C VAL A 55 5.29 -11.97 41.52
N GLU A 56 5.77 -11.57 40.35
CA GLU A 56 5.47 -10.26 39.75
C GLU A 56 4.39 -10.36 38.69
N THR A 57 4.37 -11.44 37.92
CA THR A 57 3.39 -11.63 36.84
C THR A 57 3.14 -13.11 36.63
N VAL A 58 1.87 -13.48 36.54
CA VAL A 58 1.45 -14.84 36.16
C VAL A 58 0.73 -14.74 34.83
N LEU A 59 1.20 -15.45 33.79
CA LEU A 59 0.49 -15.42 32.52
C LEU A 59 -0.86 -16.15 32.65
N PRO A 60 -1.97 -15.55 32.18
CA PRO A 60 -3.28 -16.20 32.16
C PRO A 60 -3.23 -17.53 31.41
N GLU A 61 -4.03 -18.50 31.84
CA GLU A 61 -4.11 -19.86 31.25
C GLU A 61 -2.78 -20.66 31.31
N GLY A 62 -1.69 -20.11 31.84
CA GLY A 62 -0.39 -20.77 32.01
C GLY A 62 -0.33 -21.68 33.25
N PRO A 63 0.67 -22.57 33.35
CA PRO A 63 0.77 -23.54 34.45
C PRO A 63 0.74 -22.93 35.85
N GLY A 64 1.38 -21.78 36.06
CA GLY A 64 1.36 -21.07 37.34
C GLY A 64 -0.04 -20.56 37.70
N ALA A 65 -0.75 -19.96 36.74
CA ALA A 65 -2.13 -19.50 36.95
C ALA A 65 -3.08 -20.68 37.21
N CYS A 66 -2.94 -21.77 36.44
CA CYS A 66 -3.73 -22.99 36.65
C CYS A 66 -3.44 -23.66 38.00
N ALA A 67 -2.22 -23.51 38.52
CA ALA A 67 -1.84 -23.99 39.85
C ALA A 67 -2.31 -23.06 40.98
N GLY A 68 -2.88 -21.91 40.65
CA GLY A 68 -3.43 -20.93 41.59
C GLY A 68 -2.43 -19.89 42.11
N LEU A 69 -1.26 -19.73 41.48
CA LEU A 69 -0.33 -18.65 41.81
C LEU A 69 -0.88 -17.30 41.35
N GLU A 70 -0.61 -16.25 42.13
CA GLU A 70 -1.04 -14.87 41.89
C GLU A 70 0.10 -13.87 42.10
N GLU A 71 -0.04 -12.68 41.52
CA GLU A 71 0.88 -11.57 41.77
C GLU A 71 0.97 -11.23 43.28
N GLY A 72 2.20 -11.11 43.77
CA GLY A 72 2.49 -10.85 45.19
C GLY A 72 2.80 -12.11 46.01
N ASP A 73 2.56 -13.31 45.48
CA ASP A 73 2.92 -14.56 46.17
C ASP A 73 4.43 -14.63 46.44
N ILE A 74 4.82 -14.89 47.69
CA ILE A 74 6.23 -14.97 48.09
C ILE A 74 6.65 -16.44 48.03
N LEU A 75 7.55 -16.79 47.11
CA LEU A 75 8.03 -18.15 46.93
C LEU A 75 8.83 -18.61 48.15
N LEU A 76 8.37 -19.67 48.82
CA LEU A 76 9.06 -20.25 49.97
C LEU A 76 9.81 -21.52 49.59
N ARG A 77 9.13 -22.49 48.97
CA ARG A 77 9.73 -23.79 48.60
C ARG A 77 9.36 -24.25 47.19
N ILE A 78 10.27 -25.02 46.61
CA ILE A 78 9.98 -25.88 45.45
C ILE A 78 10.39 -27.32 45.79
N ASN A 79 9.46 -28.26 45.61
CA ASN A 79 9.63 -29.68 45.97
C ASN A 79 10.13 -29.87 47.41
N GLY A 80 9.66 -29.03 48.33
CA GLY A 80 10.02 -29.07 49.75
C GLY A 80 11.34 -28.36 50.11
N GLU A 81 12.13 -27.88 49.15
CA GLU A 81 13.39 -27.15 49.40
C GLU A 81 13.18 -25.64 49.38
N ILE A 82 13.82 -24.90 50.30
CA ILE A 82 13.72 -23.43 50.36
C ILE A 82 14.38 -22.81 49.12
N VAL A 83 13.70 -21.88 48.45
CA VAL A 83 14.21 -21.20 47.24
C VAL A 83 14.13 -19.68 47.42
N THR A 84 15.29 -19.01 47.38
CA THR A 84 15.44 -17.57 47.64
C THR A 84 16.15 -16.82 46.52
N HIS A 85 16.75 -17.54 45.55
CA HIS A 85 17.56 -16.98 44.47
C HIS A 85 17.21 -17.59 43.11
N PHE A 86 17.36 -16.80 42.04
CA PHE A 86 17.01 -17.20 40.67
C PHE A 86 17.76 -18.45 40.20
N VAL A 87 19.05 -18.60 40.51
CA VAL A 87 19.83 -19.76 40.05
C VAL A 87 19.22 -21.09 40.54
N GLN A 88 18.72 -21.12 41.77
CA GLN A 88 18.08 -22.32 42.32
C GLN A 88 16.71 -22.56 41.70
N LEU A 89 15.91 -21.50 41.58
CA LEU A 89 14.61 -21.56 40.91
C LEU A 89 14.77 -22.11 39.48
N GLU A 90 15.70 -21.54 38.71
CA GLU A 90 16.04 -21.99 37.36
C GLU A 90 16.52 -23.44 37.35
N ASP A 91 17.38 -23.85 38.30
CA ASP A 91 17.84 -25.24 38.38
C ASP A 91 16.70 -26.23 38.61
N PHE A 92 15.73 -25.89 39.47
CA PHE A 92 14.52 -26.69 39.70
C PHE A 92 13.65 -26.78 38.46
N LEU A 93 13.37 -25.65 37.81
CA LEU A 93 12.53 -25.63 36.62
C LEU A 93 13.22 -26.36 35.45
N ASP A 94 14.48 -26.02 35.15
CA ASP A 94 15.26 -26.63 34.07
C ASP A 94 15.44 -28.14 34.25
N GLY A 95 15.45 -28.64 35.49
CA GLY A 95 15.57 -30.08 35.81
C GLY A 95 14.25 -30.86 35.73
N ASN A 96 13.11 -30.17 35.67
CA ASN A 96 11.78 -30.77 35.77
C ASN A 96 10.88 -30.48 34.56
N ILE A 97 11.45 -30.08 33.42
CA ILE A 97 10.71 -29.93 32.14
C ILE A 97 9.85 -31.18 31.87
N GLY A 98 8.57 -30.98 31.58
CA GLY A 98 7.57 -32.02 31.35
C GLY A 98 7.04 -32.70 32.62
N LYS A 99 7.50 -32.30 33.81
CA LYS A 99 7.08 -32.83 35.12
C LYS A 99 6.37 -31.77 35.94
N THR A 100 5.73 -32.19 37.02
CA THR A 100 5.14 -31.29 38.01
C THR A 100 6.16 -30.91 39.09
N VAL A 101 6.02 -29.69 39.60
CA VAL A 101 6.74 -29.20 40.78
C VAL A 101 5.73 -28.73 41.81
N ALA A 102 5.96 -29.10 43.08
CA ALA A 102 5.20 -28.59 44.21
C ALA A 102 5.80 -27.24 44.62
N VAL A 103 5.00 -26.18 44.60
CA VAL A 103 5.38 -24.82 44.93
C VAL A 103 4.66 -24.42 46.20
N THR A 104 5.42 -24.12 47.25
CA THR A 104 4.90 -23.53 48.48
C THR A 104 5.17 -22.04 48.44
N ALA A 105 4.12 -21.23 48.53
CA ALA A 105 4.20 -19.78 48.54
C ALA A 105 3.46 -19.19 49.75
N ILE A 106 3.73 -17.92 50.06
CA ILE A 106 3.01 -17.16 51.08
C ILE A 106 2.18 -16.08 50.41
N ARG A 107 0.88 -16.02 50.73
CA ARG A 107 -0.06 -14.99 50.27
C ARG A 107 -0.72 -14.34 51.47
N GLY A 108 -0.44 -13.06 51.71
CA GLY A 108 -1.06 -12.31 52.81
C GLY A 108 -0.88 -12.95 54.20
N GLY A 109 0.24 -13.65 54.43
CA GLY A 109 0.54 -14.37 55.68
C GLY A 109 0.12 -15.84 55.70
N GLU A 110 -0.69 -16.30 54.75
CA GLU A 110 -1.13 -17.70 54.66
C GLU A 110 -0.23 -18.51 53.72
N THR A 111 -0.08 -19.80 54.04
CA THR A 111 0.67 -20.73 53.17
C THR A 111 -0.23 -21.28 52.08
N ILE A 112 0.21 -21.13 50.83
CA ILE A 112 -0.43 -21.63 49.63
C ILE A 112 0.42 -22.77 49.06
N GLU A 113 -0.23 -23.88 48.75
CA GLU A 113 0.39 -25.02 48.06
C GLU A 113 -0.15 -25.09 46.64
N ALA A 114 0.75 -25.02 45.66
CA ALA A 114 0.45 -25.05 44.24
C ALA A 114 1.20 -26.20 43.57
N VAL A 115 0.60 -26.86 42.58
CA VAL A 115 1.26 -27.89 41.78
C VAL A 115 1.24 -27.46 40.32
N ALA A 116 2.39 -27.01 39.83
CA ALA A 116 2.53 -26.50 38.47
C ALA A 116 3.30 -27.49 37.59
N THR A 117 2.86 -27.66 36.34
CA THR A 117 3.63 -28.42 35.35
C THR A 117 4.67 -27.51 34.72
N VAL A 118 5.94 -27.94 34.71
CA VAL A 118 7.03 -27.19 34.09
C VAL A 118 7.05 -27.47 32.59
N GLN A 119 6.99 -26.42 31.79
CA GLN A 119 7.05 -26.47 30.33
C GLN A 119 8.45 -26.15 29.82
N ASP A 120 8.77 -26.62 28.60
CA ASP A 120 10.00 -26.25 27.91
C ASP A 120 9.85 -24.87 27.27
N MET A 121 10.66 -23.92 27.72
CA MET A 121 10.66 -22.55 27.20
C MET A 121 11.04 -22.48 25.71
N HIS A 122 11.81 -23.46 25.19
CA HIS A 122 12.15 -23.51 23.77
C HIS A 122 10.97 -23.89 22.89
N GLU A 123 10.01 -24.67 23.41
CA GLU A 123 8.75 -24.98 22.73
C GLU A 123 7.77 -23.81 22.77
N LEU A 124 7.81 -23.02 23.84
CA LEU A 124 7.00 -21.82 24.02
C LEU A 124 7.49 -20.62 23.19
N ALA A 125 8.80 -20.51 22.98
CA ALA A 125 9.39 -19.42 22.20
C ALA A 125 9.10 -19.58 20.70
N PRO A 126 8.75 -18.51 19.97
CA PRO A 126 8.55 -18.61 18.53
C PRO A 126 9.81 -19.09 17.81
N SER A 127 9.71 -20.26 17.18
CA SER A 127 10.76 -20.89 16.36
C SER A 127 10.39 -20.97 14.88
N ARG A 128 9.18 -20.50 14.53
CA ARG A 128 8.65 -20.46 13.17
C ARG A 128 8.03 -19.10 12.85
N LEU A 129 8.24 -18.66 11.63
CA LEU A 129 7.66 -17.45 11.04
C LEU A 129 6.97 -17.83 9.73
N VAL A 130 5.78 -17.32 9.49
CA VAL A 130 5.05 -17.48 8.22
C VAL A 130 5.02 -16.14 7.50
N SER A 131 5.37 -16.16 6.21
CA SER A 131 5.15 -15.03 5.31
C SER A 131 4.07 -15.35 4.30
N PHE A 132 3.13 -14.42 4.14
CA PHE A 132 1.99 -14.53 3.24
C PHE A 132 1.52 -13.15 2.79
N GLY A 133 1.68 -12.81 1.50
CA GLY A 133 1.25 -11.51 0.98
C GLY A 133 1.93 -10.33 1.70
N GLY A 134 3.25 -10.38 1.90
CA GLY A 134 3.99 -9.35 2.64
C GLY A 134 3.73 -9.32 4.15
N CYS A 135 2.76 -10.08 4.66
CA CYS A 135 2.59 -10.31 6.09
C CYS A 135 3.74 -11.16 6.63
N ALA A 136 4.09 -10.94 7.89
CA ALA A 136 4.99 -11.77 8.67
C ALA A 136 4.30 -12.10 10.00
N ALA A 137 4.10 -13.38 10.29
CA ALA A 137 3.32 -13.86 11.43
C ALA A 137 4.06 -14.96 12.21
N ASN A 138 3.95 -14.94 13.53
CA ASN A 138 4.53 -15.95 14.44
C ASN A 138 3.61 -16.19 15.64
N ASN A 139 3.82 -17.28 16.38
CA ASN A 139 3.14 -17.44 17.67
C ASN A 139 3.45 -16.26 18.59
N LEU A 140 2.51 -15.87 19.46
CA LEU A 140 2.74 -14.83 20.46
C LEU A 140 4.00 -15.15 21.28
N SER A 141 4.95 -14.22 21.32
CA SER A 141 6.19 -14.40 22.08
C SER A 141 5.93 -14.25 23.58
N TYR A 142 6.69 -14.97 24.41
CA TYR A 142 6.58 -14.84 25.86
C TYR A 142 6.87 -13.40 26.35
N GLN A 143 7.75 -12.65 25.67
CA GLN A 143 8.06 -11.26 26.03
C GLN A 143 6.82 -10.36 25.89
N LEU A 144 6.12 -10.46 24.76
CA LEU A 144 4.86 -9.74 24.55
C LEU A 144 3.78 -10.22 25.51
N ALA A 145 3.67 -11.53 25.74
CA ALA A 145 2.71 -12.08 26.69
C ALA A 145 2.92 -11.54 28.11
N TYR A 146 4.15 -11.45 28.61
CA TYR A 146 4.45 -10.83 29.90
C TYR A 146 4.28 -9.31 29.92
N THR A 147 4.56 -8.64 28.80
CA THR A 147 4.43 -7.17 28.73
C THR A 147 2.97 -6.74 28.82
N TYR A 148 2.06 -7.52 28.21
CA TYR A 148 0.64 -7.22 28.12
C TYR A 148 -0.25 -8.14 28.99
N THR A 149 0.35 -9.01 29.80
CA THR A 149 -0.32 -10.03 30.62
C THR A 149 -1.36 -10.85 29.82
N LEU A 150 -0.91 -11.41 28.70
CA LEU A 150 -1.73 -12.20 27.78
C LEU A 150 -1.50 -13.71 27.98
N PRO A 151 -2.51 -14.56 27.74
CA PRO A 151 -2.28 -15.99 27.64
C PRO A 151 -1.34 -16.29 26.48
N LEU A 152 -0.42 -17.25 26.65
CA LEU A 152 0.61 -17.57 25.67
C LEU A 152 0.05 -18.42 24.51
N ARG A 153 -0.89 -17.85 23.76
CA ARG A 153 -1.53 -18.43 22.58
C ARG A 153 -1.87 -17.36 21.56
N GLY A 154 -2.20 -17.79 20.35
CA GLY A 154 -2.56 -16.95 19.23
C GLY A 154 -1.36 -16.59 18.35
N VAL A 155 -1.69 -16.02 17.20
CA VAL A 155 -0.71 -15.64 16.17
C VAL A 155 -0.57 -14.13 16.12
N PHE A 156 0.63 -13.66 16.42
CA PHE A 156 1.04 -12.27 16.35
C PHE A 156 1.45 -11.89 14.93
N LEU A 157 0.95 -10.76 14.45
CA LEU A 157 1.35 -10.16 13.18
C LEU A 157 2.47 -9.16 13.40
N ALA A 158 3.70 -9.53 13.03
CA ALA A 158 4.86 -8.63 13.04
C ALA A 158 4.82 -7.62 11.87
N SER A 159 4.12 -7.96 10.79
CA SER A 159 3.79 -7.05 9.70
C SER A 159 2.47 -7.48 9.07
N ASN A 160 1.60 -6.52 8.76
CA ASN A 160 0.30 -6.79 8.14
C ASN A 160 0.37 -7.07 6.62
N GLY A 161 1.29 -6.46 5.88
CA GLY A 161 1.37 -6.56 4.42
C GLY A 161 0.01 -6.37 3.71
N ILE A 162 -0.20 -7.10 2.60
CA ILE A 162 -1.51 -7.17 1.92
C ILE A 162 -2.52 -8.10 2.58
N PHE A 163 -2.15 -8.78 3.68
CA PHE A 163 -3.07 -9.61 4.45
C PHE A 163 -4.08 -8.75 5.22
N LEU A 164 -3.64 -7.62 5.78
CA LEU A 164 -4.50 -6.63 6.45
C LEU A 164 -4.11 -5.19 6.06
N PRO A 165 -4.31 -4.79 4.79
CA PRO A 165 -3.74 -3.57 4.24
C PRO A 165 -4.39 -2.28 4.75
N SER A 166 -5.55 -2.35 5.40
CA SER A 166 -6.27 -1.21 6.00
C SER A 166 -5.92 -0.99 7.48
N ARG A 167 -5.02 -1.79 8.07
CA ARG A 167 -4.71 -1.76 9.49
C ARG A 167 -3.27 -1.31 9.69
N GLU A 168 -3.08 -0.28 10.50
CA GLU A 168 -1.77 0.09 10.99
C GLU A 168 -1.22 -1.00 11.90
N ASN A 169 0.10 -1.21 11.85
CA ASN A 169 0.76 -2.22 12.67
C ASN A 169 0.75 -1.89 14.17
N GLY A 170 0.49 -0.63 14.56
CA GLY A 170 0.25 -0.21 15.96
C GLY A 170 1.20 -0.85 16.99
N GLU A 171 0.64 -1.25 18.13
CA GLU A 171 1.33 -2.05 19.16
C GLU A 171 1.44 -3.54 18.79
N GLY A 172 0.84 -3.95 17.66
CA GLY A 172 0.78 -5.31 17.17
C GLY A 172 -0.60 -5.98 17.33
N LEU A 173 -0.92 -6.88 16.39
CA LEU A 173 -2.23 -7.54 16.30
C LEU A 173 -2.11 -9.04 16.56
N ILE A 174 -3.10 -9.60 17.24
CA ILE A 174 -3.30 -11.06 17.33
C ILE A 174 -4.47 -11.44 16.42
N VAL A 175 -4.27 -12.49 15.63
CA VAL A 175 -5.31 -13.12 14.80
C VAL A 175 -6.17 -14.01 15.67
N ASP A 176 -7.48 -13.74 15.65
CA ASP A 176 -8.49 -14.53 16.39
C ASP A 176 -9.12 -15.57 15.48
N THR A 177 -9.60 -15.14 14.29
CA THR A 177 -10.19 -16.04 13.28
C THR A 177 -9.82 -15.63 11.87
N ILE A 178 -9.76 -16.62 10.98
CA ILE A 178 -9.62 -16.45 9.52
C ILE A 178 -10.75 -17.22 8.84
N ASP A 179 -11.60 -16.52 8.08
CA ASP A 179 -12.79 -17.08 7.42
C ASP A 179 -13.68 -17.89 8.38
N ASN A 180 -13.81 -17.41 9.62
CA ASN A 180 -14.49 -18.03 10.76
C ASN A 180 -13.83 -19.30 11.34
N GLU A 181 -12.66 -19.73 10.85
CA GLU A 181 -11.84 -20.75 11.51
C GLU A 181 -11.01 -20.10 12.64
N PRO A 182 -11.08 -20.58 13.90
CA PRO A 182 -10.24 -20.08 15.00
C PRO A 182 -8.75 -20.30 14.75
N VAL A 183 -7.93 -19.35 15.20
CA VAL A 183 -6.46 -19.41 15.07
C VAL A 183 -5.82 -19.33 16.45
N ALA A 184 -5.41 -20.49 16.99
CA ALA A 184 -4.75 -20.55 18.30
C ALA A 184 -3.22 -20.59 18.19
N ASN A 185 -2.68 -20.98 17.04
CA ASN A 185 -1.25 -21.07 16.79
C ASN A 185 -0.93 -20.94 15.29
N ILE A 186 0.36 -20.94 14.96
CA ILE A 186 0.86 -20.74 13.61
C ILE A 186 0.46 -21.87 12.64
N ASP A 187 0.21 -23.09 13.12
CA ASP A 187 -0.25 -24.20 12.28
C ASP A 187 -1.72 -24.01 11.88
N ASP A 188 -2.58 -23.56 12.81
CA ASP A 188 -3.96 -23.16 12.49
C ASP A 188 -3.97 -22.03 11.45
N PHE A 189 -3.09 -21.04 11.63
CA PHE A 189 -2.94 -19.93 10.69
C PHE A 189 -2.57 -20.42 9.29
N VAL A 190 -1.55 -21.30 9.18
CA VAL A 190 -1.13 -21.91 7.91
C VAL A 190 -2.27 -22.73 7.30
N ALA A 191 -2.97 -23.52 8.10
CA ALA A 191 -4.09 -24.34 7.62
C ALA A 191 -5.23 -23.47 7.05
N ALA A 192 -5.54 -22.34 7.70
CA ALA A 192 -6.56 -21.41 7.25
C ALA A 192 -6.15 -20.68 5.96
N ILE A 193 -4.96 -20.05 5.92
CA ILE A 193 -4.53 -19.27 4.74
C ILE A 193 -4.38 -20.14 3.48
N LYS A 194 -4.05 -21.43 3.64
CA LYS A 194 -3.96 -22.38 2.52
C LYS A 194 -5.29 -22.56 1.81
N LYS A 195 -6.41 -22.49 2.53
CA LYS A 195 -7.76 -22.76 1.99
C LYS A 195 -8.44 -21.52 1.42
N LEU A 196 -7.90 -20.32 1.69
CA LEU A 196 -8.55 -19.08 1.29
C LEU A 196 -8.83 -19.07 -0.22
N PRO A 197 -10.03 -18.66 -0.65
CA PRO A 197 -10.35 -18.51 -2.07
C PRO A 197 -9.47 -17.42 -2.69
N ASP A 198 -9.21 -17.54 -3.99
CA ASP A 198 -8.49 -16.51 -4.73
C ASP A 198 -9.46 -15.40 -5.16
N ASN A 199 -9.14 -14.14 -4.83
CA ASN A 199 -9.91 -12.96 -5.23
C ASN A 199 -11.40 -12.95 -4.79
N GLU A 200 -11.75 -13.67 -3.71
CA GLU A 200 -13.04 -13.51 -3.02
C GLU A 200 -12.87 -12.79 -1.68
N PRO A 201 -13.90 -12.05 -1.22
CA PRO A 201 -13.91 -11.48 0.12
C PRO A 201 -13.86 -12.56 1.21
N VAL A 202 -12.96 -12.38 2.19
CA VAL A 202 -12.87 -13.22 3.39
C VAL A 202 -12.80 -12.36 4.64
N THR A 203 -13.33 -12.88 5.75
CA THR A 203 -13.38 -12.17 7.02
C THR A 203 -12.22 -12.58 7.91
N ILE A 204 -11.48 -11.60 8.41
CA ILE A 204 -10.38 -11.80 9.38
C ILE A 204 -10.73 -11.01 10.64
N VAL A 205 -10.73 -11.68 11.78
CA VAL A 205 -10.93 -11.06 13.09
C VAL A 205 -9.59 -10.94 13.81
N THR A 206 -9.29 -9.73 14.28
CA THR A 206 -8.07 -9.44 15.06
C THR A 206 -8.40 -8.64 16.31
N TYR A 207 -7.47 -8.62 17.26
CA TYR A 207 -7.46 -7.69 18.39
C TYR A 207 -6.05 -7.17 18.65
N SER A 208 -5.92 -6.03 19.32
CA SER A 208 -4.62 -5.46 19.68
C SER A 208 -4.07 -6.13 20.93
N VAL A 209 -2.75 -6.32 21.02
CA VAL A 209 -2.10 -6.76 22.26
C VAL A 209 -2.37 -5.82 23.43
N GLY A 210 -2.52 -4.51 23.18
CA GLY A 210 -2.86 -3.51 24.20
C GLY A 210 -4.36 -3.33 24.48
N ASN A 211 -5.25 -3.98 23.70
CA ASN A 211 -6.69 -3.93 23.93
C ASN A 211 -7.39 -5.21 23.47
N ILE A 212 -7.38 -6.20 24.36
CA ILE A 212 -8.00 -7.52 24.14
C ILE A 212 -9.54 -7.49 24.13
N HIS A 213 -10.14 -6.46 24.69
CA HIS A 213 -11.61 -6.36 24.81
C HIS A 213 -12.27 -5.91 23.50
N LYS A 214 -11.49 -5.35 22.56
CA LYS A 214 -11.99 -4.86 21.28
C LYS A 214 -11.50 -5.73 20.13
N LYS A 215 -12.36 -6.65 19.69
CA LYS A 215 -12.19 -7.39 18.43
C LYS A 215 -12.64 -6.55 17.24
N LEU A 216 -11.92 -6.68 16.14
CA LEU A 216 -12.19 -5.97 14.89
C LEU A 216 -12.23 -6.96 13.73
N SER A 217 -13.35 -6.94 13.02
CA SER A 217 -13.59 -7.74 11.82
C SER A 217 -13.23 -6.93 10.59
N ASN A 218 -12.41 -7.50 9.71
CA ASN A 218 -12.03 -6.90 8.44
C ASN A 218 -12.38 -7.86 7.31
N THR A 219 -13.01 -7.34 6.27
CA THR A 219 -13.19 -8.06 5.01
C THR A 219 -12.06 -7.69 4.07
N VAL A 220 -11.29 -8.69 3.63
CA VAL A 220 -10.16 -8.52 2.71
C VAL A 220 -10.33 -9.39 1.48
N ILE A 221 -9.74 -8.97 0.37
CA ILE A 221 -9.70 -9.77 -0.86
C ILE A 221 -8.24 -10.13 -1.10
N ILE A 222 -7.92 -11.41 -0.98
CA ILE A 222 -6.56 -11.92 -1.07
C ILE A 222 -6.36 -12.57 -2.42
N SER A 223 -5.21 -12.32 -3.04
CA SER A 223 -4.78 -13.10 -4.20
C SER A 223 -3.54 -13.91 -3.90
N HIS A 224 -3.60 -15.18 -4.29
CA HIS A 224 -2.50 -16.13 -4.26
C HIS A 224 -1.43 -15.85 -5.32
N ALA A 225 -1.70 -14.95 -6.28
CA ALA A 225 -0.67 -14.45 -7.20
C ALA A 225 0.42 -13.70 -6.42
N TRP A 226 0.01 -12.85 -5.47
CA TRP A 226 0.90 -12.02 -4.66
C TRP A 226 1.16 -12.58 -3.25
N SER A 227 0.35 -13.55 -2.82
CA SER A 227 0.41 -14.12 -1.47
C SER A 227 0.92 -15.56 -1.48
N LYS A 228 2.20 -15.75 -1.81
CA LYS A 228 2.82 -17.08 -1.67
C LYS A 228 3.11 -17.36 -0.20
N ILE A 229 2.78 -18.58 0.25
CA ILE A 229 3.02 -19.01 1.62
C ILE A 229 4.46 -19.51 1.74
N ARG A 230 5.22 -18.92 2.66
CA ARG A 230 6.57 -19.35 3.02
C ARG A 230 6.65 -19.54 4.53
N ILE A 231 7.21 -20.66 4.96
CA ILE A 231 7.49 -20.94 6.37
C ILE A 231 9.00 -20.84 6.55
N TYR A 232 9.42 -20.12 7.58
CA TYR A 232 10.79 -20.03 8.02
C TYR A 232 10.88 -20.71 9.38
N THR A 233 11.81 -21.65 9.53
CA THR A 233 12.02 -22.40 10.77
C THR A 233 13.45 -22.15 11.27
N ARG A 234 13.58 -21.75 12.53
CA ARG A 234 14.88 -21.47 13.15
C ARG A 234 15.75 -22.73 13.13
N ASN A 235 16.97 -22.63 12.61
CA ASN A 235 17.96 -23.70 12.61
C ASN A 235 19.15 -23.28 13.48
N ASP A 236 19.16 -23.77 14.71
CA ASP A 236 20.19 -23.43 15.70
C ASP A 236 21.57 -24.03 15.35
N SER A 237 21.65 -25.01 14.44
CA SER A 237 22.92 -25.60 14.00
C SER A 237 23.62 -24.75 12.95
N THR A 238 22.85 -24.15 12.03
CA THR A 238 23.40 -23.29 10.96
C THR A 238 23.39 -21.81 11.33
N GLY A 239 22.60 -21.41 12.33
CA GLY A 239 22.34 -20.03 12.69
C GLY A 239 21.41 -19.30 11.71
N MET A 240 20.79 -20.03 10.79
CA MET A 240 19.89 -19.50 9.76
C MET A 240 18.44 -19.91 10.05
N TRP A 241 17.50 -19.36 9.28
CA TRP A 241 16.12 -19.82 9.26
C TRP A 241 15.84 -20.55 7.95
N ASP A 242 15.61 -21.84 8.04
CA ASP A 242 15.35 -22.69 6.87
C ASP A 242 14.00 -22.35 6.27
N ARG A 243 13.96 -22.21 4.94
CA ARG A 243 12.78 -21.74 4.21
C ARG A 243 12.10 -22.88 3.48
N GLU A 244 10.82 -23.08 3.76
CA GLU A 244 9.92 -24.00 3.07
C GLU A 244 8.83 -23.24 2.31
N LYS A 245 8.55 -23.64 1.07
CA LYS A 245 7.42 -23.13 0.29
C LYS A 245 6.23 -24.05 0.50
N VAL A 246 5.07 -23.46 0.80
CA VAL A 246 3.81 -24.20 0.93
C VAL A 246 2.90 -23.80 -0.22
N GLU A 247 2.40 -24.79 -0.97
CA GLU A 247 1.45 -24.54 -2.04
C GLU A 247 0.05 -24.27 -1.45
N PRO A 248 -0.66 -23.22 -1.92
CA PRO A 248 -2.03 -22.98 -1.54
C PRO A 248 -2.96 -24.05 -2.12
N CYS A 249 -4.07 -24.29 -1.45
CA CYS A 249 -5.15 -25.18 -1.89
C CYS A 249 -6.49 -24.41 -1.78
N PRO A 250 -6.69 -23.37 -2.60
CA PRO A 250 -7.83 -22.47 -2.45
C PRO A 250 -9.14 -23.20 -2.69
N ARG A 251 -10.16 -22.89 -1.87
CA ARG A 251 -11.52 -23.34 -2.15
C ARG A 251 -12.04 -22.76 -3.48
N PRO A 252 -12.86 -23.50 -4.24
CA PRO A 252 -13.40 -23.01 -5.51
C PRO A 252 -14.19 -21.70 -5.34
N VAL A 253 -13.94 -20.77 -6.26
CA VAL A 253 -14.66 -19.49 -6.36
C VAL A 253 -15.97 -19.71 -7.09
N SER A 254 -17.08 -19.20 -6.55
CA SER A 254 -18.37 -19.30 -7.24
C SER A 254 -18.37 -18.40 -8.48
N THR A 255 -18.78 -18.94 -9.63
CA THR A 255 -18.96 -18.18 -10.88
C THR A 255 -20.43 -17.97 -11.24
N ALA A 256 -21.35 -18.43 -10.39
CA ALA A 256 -22.77 -18.30 -10.65
C ALA A 256 -23.20 -16.82 -10.65
N PRO A 257 -24.13 -16.42 -11.53
CA PRO A 257 -24.72 -15.09 -11.49
C PRO A 257 -25.44 -14.85 -10.16
N VAL A 258 -25.27 -13.65 -9.60
CA VAL A 258 -25.93 -13.24 -8.35
C VAL A 258 -26.92 -12.11 -8.66
N ASN A 259 -28.14 -12.23 -8.14
CA ASN A 259 -29.12 -11.15 -8.22
C ASN A 259 -28.77 -10.06 -7.22
N VAL A 260 -28.52 -8.86 -7.72
CA VAL A 260 -28.21 -7.67 -6.91
C VAL A 260 -29.37 -6.69 -6.98
N LYS A 261 -29.65 -6.00 -5.87
CA LYS A 261 -30.63 -4.91 -5.83
C LYS A 261 -29.89 -3.60 -5.63
N ILE A 262 -29.87 -2.75 -6.65
CA ILE A 262 -29.33 -1.39 -6.53
C ILE A 262 -30.41 -0.48 -5.95
N ALA A 263 -30.06 0.33 -4.97
CA ALA A 263 -30.96 1.33 -4.40
C ALA A 263 -31.27 2.44 -5.43
N ASP A 264 -32.54 2.77 -5.60
CA ASP A 264 -32.95 3.86 -6.46
C ASP A 264 -32.77 5.22 -5.75
N LEU A 265 -32.46 6.26 -6.53
CA LEU A 265 -32.46 7.63 -6.05
C LEU A 265 -33.90 8.17 -6.00
N GLY A 266 -34.47 8.29 -4.81
CA GLY A 266 -35.84 8.76 -4.58
C GLY A 266 -36.01 10.29 -4.56
N ASP A 267 -34.99 11.07 -4.88
CA ASP A 267 -35.07 12.54 -4.88
C ASP A 267 -35.78 13.04 -6.15
N PRO A 268 -36.96 13.68 -6.05
CA PRO A 268 -37.71 14.13 -7.22
C PRO A 268 -36.98 15.20 -8.04
N ARG A 269 -36.02 15.93 -7.44
CA ARG A 269 -35.21 16.94 -8.15
C ARG A 269 -34.25 16.33 -9.17
N ALA A 270 -33.93 15.04 -9.02
CA ALA A 270 -33.03 14.32 -9.92
C ALA A 270 -33.68 13.99 -11.27
N GLY A 271 -35.02 14.03 -11.39
CA GLY A 271 -35.72 13.74 -12.65
C GLY A 271 -35.20 12.48 -13.36
N LYS A 272 -34.72 12.65 -14.60
CA LYS A 272 -34.13 11.56 -15.40
C LYS A 272 -32.74 11.14 -14.91
N SER A 273 -31.98 12.04 -14.31
CA SER A 273 -30.66 11.78 -13.72
C SER A 273 -30.71 10.81 -12.54
N ALA A 274 -31.88 10.56 -11.95
CA ALA A 274 -32.05 9.55 -10.90
C ALA A 274 -31.48 8.17 -11.30
N ALA A 275 -31.59 7.80 -12.58
CA ALA A 275 -31.07 6.54 -13.11
C ALA A 275 -29.54 6.43 -13.06
N LEU A 276 -28.80 7.56 -13.05
CA LEU A 276 -27.33 7.59 -13.00
C LEU A 276 -26.78 6.94 -11.73
N SER A 277 -27.53 6.95 -10.63
CA SER A 277 -27.15 6.25 -9.38
C SER A 277 -26.88 4.76 -9.60
N ARG A 278 -27.59 4.13 -10.55
CA ARG A 278 -27.44 2.72 -10.93
C ARG A 278 -26.29 2.44 -11.89
N ALA A 279 -25.51 3.45 -12.26
CA ALA A 279 -24.28 3.27 -13.01
C ALA A 279 -23.04 3.36 -12.11
N MET A 280 -23.18 3.72 -10.84
CA MET A 280 -22.04 3.87 -9.93
C MET A 280 -21.71 2.57 -9.21
N VAL A 281 -20.42 2.30 -9.04
CA VAL A 281 -19.87 1.13 -8.36
C VAL A 281 -18.75 1.54 -7.42
N SER A 282 -18.52 0.79 -6.33
CA SER A 282 -17.30 0.95 -5.54
C SER A 282 -16.18 0.13 -6.17
N VAL A 283 -14.96 0.64 -6.11
CA VAL A 283 -13.80 -0.04 -6.67
C VAL A 283 -12.68 -0.06 -5.64
N THR A 284 -12.08 -1.23 -5.47
CA THR A 284 -10.92 -1.45 -4.60
C THR A 284 -9.73 -1.85 -5.46
N CYS A 285 -8.60 -1.18 -5.24
CA CYS A 285 -7.31 -1.46 -5.87
C CYS A 285 -6.30 -1.80 -4.78
N LEU A 286 -5.63 -2.95 -4.93
CA LEU A 286 -4.56 -3.38 -4.04
C LEU A 286 -3.24 -3.41 -4.81
N LEU A 287 -2.24 -2.65 -4.34
CA LEU A 287 -0.90 -2.64 -4.88
C LEU A 287 -0.02 -3.63 -4.09
N PRO A 288 0.45 -4.72 -4.71
CA PRO A 288 1.20 -5.77 -4.00
C PRO A 288 2.64 -5.36 -3.68
N THR A 289 3.16 -4.33 -4.35
CA THR A 289 4.50 -3.79 -4.14
C THR A 289 4.50 -2.30 -4.46
N ALA A 290 5.35 -1.55 -3.77
CA ALA A 290 5.61 -0.15 -4.10
C ALA A 290 6.46 -0.02 -5.36
N TYR A 291 6.05 0.84 -6.28
CA TYR A 291 6.82 1.24 -7.47
C TYR A 291 6.25 2.54 -8.06
N ASP A 292 6.93 3.17 -9.03
CA ASP A 292 6.51 4.44 -9.66
C ASP A 292 6.17 5.57 -8.66
N GLY A 293 6.83 5.57 -7.49
CA GLY A 293 6.61 6.53 -6.40
C GLY A 293 5.34 6.31 -5.57
N ASN A 294 4.62 5.20 -5.78
CA ASN A 294 3.43 4.86 -5.01
C ASN A 294 3.72 3.80 -3.94
N PHE A 295 3.40 4.12 -2.69
CA PHE A 295 3.60 3.25 -1.52
C PHE A 295 2.29 2.82 -0.87
N ASN A 296 1.14 3.30 -1.37
CA ASN A 296 -0.16 2.98 -0.80
C ASN A 296 -0.55 1.55 -1.15
N VAL A 297 -0.80 0.72 -0.14
CA VAL A 297 -1.14 -0.69 -0.37
C VAL A 297 -2.58 -0.86 -0.85
N LEU A 298 -3.52 -0.06 -0.33
CA LEU A 298 -4.96 -0.18 -0.62
C LEU A 298 -5.56 1.18 -0.99
N LEU A 299 -6.27 1.22 -2.11
CA LEU A 299 -7.01 2.39 -2.60
C LEU A 299 -8.48 1.99 -2.80
N ILE A 300 -9.39 2.74 -2.19
CA ILE A 300 -10.84 2.52 -2.28
C ILE A 300 -11.51 3.79 -2.78
N ASP A 301 -12.27 3.67 -3.85
CA ASP A 301 -12.99 4.78 -4.45
C ASP A 301 -14.27 4.30 -5.14
N TYR A 302 -14.85 5.17 -5.96
CA TYR A 302 -15.97 4.84 -6.83
C TYR A 302 -15.60 4.97 -8.31
N GLY A 303 -16.43 4.34 -9.13
CA GLY A 303 -16.34 4.39 -10.58
C GLY A 303 -17.73 4.41 -11.21
N ALA A 304 -17.76 4.67 -12.51
CA ALA A 304 -18.97 4.71 -13.32
C ALA A 304 -18.92 3.64 -14.41
N VAL A 305 -19.93 2.77 -14.47
CA VAL A 305 -20.12 1.81 -15.54
C VAL A 305 -20.47 2.57 -16.82
N VAL A 306 -19.51 2.69 -17.74
CA VAL A 306 -19.66 3.42 -19.00
C VAL A 306 -20.12 2.53 -20.15
N ASP A 307 -19.95 1.21 -20.03
CA ASP A 307 -20.51 0.22 -20.95
C ASP A 307 -20.96 -1.02 -20.16
N VAL A 308 -22.27 -1.22 -20.07
CA VAL A 308 -22.88 -2.31 -19.29
C VAL A 308 -22.69 -3.67 -19.97
N GLU A 309 -22.75 -3.70 -21.31
CA GLU A 309 -22.63 -4.94 -22.10
C GLU A 309 -21.24 -5.55 -21.96
N ARG A 310 -20.20 -4.71 -21.96
CA ARG A 310 -18.79 -5.12 -21.86
C ARG A 310 -18.25 -5.08 -20.43
N GLY A 311 -19.00 -4.52 -19.48
CA GLY A 311 -18.58 -4.33 -18.10
C GLY A 311 -17.45 -3.30 -17.93
N LEU A 312 -17.41 -2.25 -18.76
CA LEU A 312 -16.38 -1.21 -18.69
C LEU A 312 -16.75 -0.16 -17.63
N VAL A 313 -15.79 0.16 -16.76
CA VAL A 313 -15.95 1.13 -15.67
C VAL A 313 -14.87 2.21 -15.78
N LEU A 314 -15.29 3.47 -15.81
CA LEU A 314 -14.42 4.61 -15.65
C LEU A 314 -14.13 4.85 -14.17
N VAL A 315 -12.85 5.03 -13.86
CA VAL A 315 -12.33 5.27 -12.53
C VAL A 315 -11.27 6.36 -12.58
N SER A 316 -11.03 7.02 -11.45
CA SER A 316 -9.92 7.96 -11.36
C SER A 316 -8.58 7.24 -11.48
N ARG A 317 -7.62 7.85 -12.19
CA ARG A 317 -6.24 7.32 -12.24
C ARG A 317 -5.53 7.48 -10.88
N ARG A 318 -5.99 8.37 -10.00
CA ARG A 318 -5.57 8.39 -8.60
C ARG A 318 -5.88 7.06 -7.89
N THR A 319 -7.04 6.46 -8.15
CA THR A 319 -7.46 5.16 -7.58
C THR A 319 -6.69 4.00 -8.24
N PHE A 320 -6.35 4.14 -9.52
CA PHE A 320 -5.59 3.16 -10.31
C PHE A 320 -4.31 3.78 -10.86
N PRO A 321 -3.35 4.09 -9.97
CA PRO A 321 -2.15 4.79 -10.40
C PRO A 321 -1.26 3.91 -11.28
N LEU A 322 -1.40 2.58 -11.12
CA LEU A 322 -0.40 1.57 -11.46
C LEU A 322 -1.04 0.28 -11.99
N GLU A 323 -0.34 -0.42 -12.89
CA GLU A 323 -0.88 -1.57 -13.62
C GLU A 323 -0.69 -2.92 -12.90
N ILE A 324 0.40 -3.08 -12.16
CA ILE A 324 0.63 -4.19 -11.22
C ILE A 324 -0.26 -3.98 -10.00
N CYS A 325 -1.50 -4.47 -10.07
CA CYS A 325 -2.49 -4.35 -9.02
C CYS A 325 -3.55 -5.46 -9.07
N ASN A 326 -4.27 -5.64 -7.98
CA ASN A 326 -5.52 -6.40 -7.96
C ASN A 326 -6.71 -5.46 -7.87
N ILE A 327 -7.69 -5.67 -8.74
CA ILE A 327 -8.85 -4.79 -8.86
C ILE A 327 -10.12 -5.58 -8.57
N ASN A 328 -10.98 -5.01 -7.72
CA ASN A 328 -12.31 -5.53 -7.49
C ASN A 328 -13.34 -4.42 -7.64
N VAL A 329 -14.42 -4.72 -8.35
CA VAL A 329 -15.60 -3.87 -8.51
C VAL A 329 -16.72 -4.42 -7.63
N THR A 330 -17.23 -3.60 -6.72
CA THR A 330 -18.36 -3.95 -5.87
C THR A 330 -19.62 -3.25 -6.36
N VAL A 331 -20.55 -4.07 -6.86
CA VAL A 331 -21.86 -3.64 -7.38
C VAL A 331 -22.88 -3.66 -6.23
N ALA A 332 -23.68 -2.59 -6.13
CA ALA A 332 -24.75 -2.46 -5.14
C ALA A 332 -24.31 -2.67 -3.68
N GLY A 333 -23.02 -2.48 -3.36
CA GLY A 333 -22.46 -2.76 -2.03
C GLY A 333 -22.54 -4.22 -1.58
N SER A 334 -22.89 -5.17 -2.46
CA SER A 334 -23.22 -6.55 -2.08
C SER A 334 -22.52 -7.63 -2.89
N LEU A 335 -22.11 -7.35 -4.14
CA LEU A 335 -21.40 -8.31 -4.98
C LEU A 335 -20.05 -7.73 -5.40
N SER A 336 -18.96 -8.37 -4.96
CA SER A 336 -17.59 -8.01 -5.37
C SER A 336 -17.13 -8.93 -6.50
N LEU A 337 -16.61 -8.34 -7.57
CA LEU A 337 -16.17 -9.03 -8.79
C LEU A 337 -14.74 -8.62 -9.13
N PRO A 338 -13.86 -9.58 -9.50
CA PRO A 338 -12.54 -9.24 -10.00
C PRO A 338 -12.65 -8.45 -11.32
N ALA A 339 -11.74 -7.50 -11.50
CA ALA A 339 -11.66 -6.68 -12.70
C ALA A 339 -10.22 -6.57 -13.22
N LYS A 340 -10.08 -6.14 -14.48
CA LYS A 340 -8.79 -5.93 -15.14
C LYS A 340 -8.66 -4.50 -15.64
N LEU A 341 -7.48 -3.92 -15.53
CA LEU A 341 -7.17 -2.64 -16.16
C LEU A 341 -7.14 -2.81 -17.69
N ARG A 342 -7.91 -2.00 -18.41
CA ARG A 342 -7.94 -1.98 -19.89
C ARG A 342 -7.15 -0.81 -20.46
N PHE A 343 -7.13 0.31 -19.74
CA PHE A 343 -6.45 1.52 -20.16
C PHE A 343 -6.24 2.47 -18.97
N ALA A 344 -5.08 3.12 -18.89
CA ALA A 344 -4.83 4.25 -18.00
C ALA A 344 -4.33 5.44 -18.82
N HIS A 345 -5.02 6.57 -18.74
CA HIS A 345 -4.69 7.72 -19.57
C HIS A 345 -3.39 8.38 -19.08
N PRO A 346 -2.40 8.67 -19.95
CA PRO A 346 -1.06 9.14 -19.55
C PRO A 346 -1.04 10.47 -18.79
N THR A 347 -1.93 11.42 -19.13
CA THR A 347 -1.97 12.76 -18.51
C THR A 347 -3.31 13.15 -17.87
N HIS A 348 -4.44 12.71 -18.42
CA HIS A 348 -5.77 12.93 -17.84
C HIS A 348 -6.07 11.93 -16.72
N ASN A 349 -6.84 12.35 -15.72
CA ASN A 349 -7.04 11.60 -14.48
C ASN A 349 -8.05 10.45 -14.57
N PHE A 350 -7.99 9.62 -15.61
CA PHE A 350 -8.89 8.47 -15.70
C PHE A 350 -8.21 7.20 -16.19
N ALA A 351 -8.82 6.09 -15.78
CA ALA A 351 -8.54 4.77 -16.27
C ALA A 351 -9.87 4.06 -16.57
N ILE A 352 -9.82 3.04 -17.43
CA ILE A 352 -10.94 2.15 -17.73
C ILE A 352 -10.56 0.74 -17.26
N ILE A 353 -11.40 0.18 -16.39
CA ILE A 353 -11.30 -1.21 -15.93
C ILE A 353 -12.47 -2.03 -16.49
N GLN A 354 -12.36 -3.35 -16.45
CA GLN A 354 -13.38 -4.26 -16.95
C GLN A 354 -13.65 -5.39 -15.95
N PHE A 355 -14.92 -5.57 -15.58
CA PHE A 355 -15.40 -6.76 -14.84
C PHE A 355 -16.26 -7.64 -15.76
N ASP A 356 -16.60 -8.85 -15.32
CA ASP A 356 -17.50 -9.75 -16.06
C ASP A 356 -18.98 -9.46 -15.73
N PRO A 357 -19.76 -8.84 -16.63
CA PRO A 357 -21.16 -8.51 -16.38
C PRO A 357 -22.08 -9.74 -16.31
N ALA A 358 -21.68 -10.90 -16.85
CA ALA A 358 -22.48 -12.13 -16.78
C ALA A 358 -22.64 -12.65 -15.34
N ARG A 359 -21.79 -12.19 -14.42
CA ARG A 359 -21.86 -12.48 -12.98
C ARG A 359 -23.02 -11.77 -12.27
N ILE A 360 -23.70 -10.85 -12.94
CA ILE A 360 -24.86 -10.12 -12.42
C ILE A 360 -26.12 -10.74 -13.03
N GLY A 361 -26.95 -11.39 -12.21
CA GLY A 361 -28.13 -12.14 -12.69
C GLY A 361 -29.21 -11.23 -13.30
N ALA A 362 -29.98 -10.55 -12.46
CA ALA A 362 -30.89 -9.50 -12.88
C ALA A 362 -30.13 -8.16 -13.00
N ASN A 363 -29.43 -7.96 -14.11
CA ASN A 363 -28.65 -6.74 -14.32
C ASN A 363 -29.57 -5.50 -14.47
N ASN A 364 -29.65 -4.69 -13.42
CA ASN A 364 -30.38 -3.42 -13.38
C ASN A 364 -29.45 -2.19 -13.47
N LEU A 365 -28.19 -2.39 -13.90
CA LEU A 365 -27.26 -1.29 -14.16
C LEU A 365 -27.80 -0.38 -15.25
N HIS A 366 -27.58 0.93 -15.09
CA HIS A 366 -27.99 1.91 -16.07
C HIS A 366 -26.89 2.16 -17.10
N GLN A 367 -27.21 2.02 -18.39
CA GLN A 367 -26.30 2.37 -19.48
C GLN A 367 -26.20 3.89 -19.60
N LEU A 368 -25.01 4.44 -19.35
CA LEU A 368 -24.75 5.86 -19.47
C LEU A 368 -24.84 6.34 -20.93
N GLN A 369 -25.36 7.55 -21.09
CA GLN A 369 -25.28 8.33 -22.32
C GLN A 369 -24.35 9.52 -22.08
N LEU A 370 -23.25 9.60 -22.81
CA LEU A 370 -22.30 10.72 -22.68
C LEU A 370 -22.76 11.89 -23.54
N SER A 371 -22.77 13.09 -22.95
CA SER A 371 -23.05 14.32 -23.68
C SER A 371 -21.94 14.60 -24.69
N GLN A 372 -22.33 15.10 -25.87
CA GLN A 372 -21.40 15.59 -26.88
C GLN A 372 -21.07 17.08 -26.69
N GLN A 373 -21.64 17.74 -25.68
CA GLN A 373 -21.41 19.15 -25.40
C GLN A 373 -20.57 19.30 -24.13
N ALA A 374 -19.50 20.08 -24.21
CA ALA A 374 -18.70 20.45 -23.05
C ALA A 374 -19.46 21.45 -22.18
N LEU A 375 -19.29 21.32 -20.87
CA LEU A 375 -19.85 22.24 -19.89
C LEU A 375 -19.25 23.63 -20.04
N ARG A 376 -20.09 24.65 -19.88
CA ARG A 376 -19.73 26.07 -19.91
C ARG A 376 -20.12 26.72 -18.60
N GLN A 377 -19.41 27.78 -18.25
CA GLN A 377 -19.78 28.62 -17.11
C GLN A 377 -21.25 29.07 -17.23
N GLY A 378 -22.00 28.88 -16.15
CA GLY A 378 -23.43 29.19 -16.10
C GLY A 378 -24.37 28.03 -16.47
N ASP A 379 -23.86 26.90 -16.97
CA ASP A 379 -24.71 25.74 -17.25
C ASP A 379 -25.27 25.16 -15.94
N SER A 380 -26.60 24.94 -15.92
CA SER A 380 -27.27 24.22 -14.82
C SER A 380 -27.04 22.72 -14.96
N VAL A 381 -26.64 22.07 -13.87
CA VAL A 381 -26.33 20.64 -13.85
C VAL A 381 -26.83 19.95 -12.58
N GLN A 382 -26.93 18.63 -12.65
CA GLN A 382 -27.29 17.77 -11.52
C GLN A 382 -26.12 16.82 -11.23
N VAL A 383 -25.59 16.87 -10.01
CA VAL A 383 -24.53 15.96 -9.55
C VAL A 383 -25.16 14.81 -8.77
N ILE A 384 -25.03 13.61 -9.30
CA ILE A 384 -25.49 12.37 -8.66
C ILE A 384 -24.30 11.71 -7.97
N THR A 385 -24.39 11.51 -6.66
CA THR A 385 -23.29 11.04 -5.81
C THR A 385 -23.80 10.11 -4.70
N PHE A 386 -22.91 9.67 -3.81
CA PHE A 386 -23.23 8.91 -2.60
C PHE A 386 -22.86 9.69 -1.34
N ASN A 387 -23.66 9.55 -0.28
CA ASN A 387 -23.25 10.02 1.05
C ASN A 387 -22.30 9.04 1.75
N SER A 388 -21.91 9.38 2.98
CA SER A 388 -21.01 8.56 3.80
C SER A 388 -21.53 7.15 4.12
N GLN A 389 -22.83 6.89 3.94
CA GLN A 389 -23.46 5.58 4.11
C GLN A 389 -23.69 4.85 2.78
N ALA A 390 -23.09 5.34 1.68
CA ALA A 390 -23.28 4.84 0.32
C ALA A 390 -24.71 4.93 -0.22
N ASN A 391 -25.55 5.82 0.33
CA ASN A 391 -26.89 6.08 -0.20
C ASN A 391 -26.83 7.16 -1.30
N PRO A 392 -27.54 6.97 -2.43
CA PRO A 392 -27.50 7.92 -3.55
C PRO A 392 -28.13 9.27 -3.17
N MET A 393 -27.57 10.35 -3.71
CA MET A 393 -28.03 11.72 -3.50
C MET A 393 -27.95 12.55 -4.79
N CYS A 394 -28.79 13.59 -4.87
CA CYS A 394 -28.79 14.59 -5.94
C CYS A 394 -28.43 15.98 -5.41
N ILE A 395 -27.55 16.68 -6.13
CA ILE A 395 -27.19 18.07 -5.87
C ILE A 395 -27.38 18.87 -7.16
N ASN A 396 -28.32 19.79 -7.17
CA ASN A 396 -28.51 20.71 -8.29
C ASN A 396 -27.56 21.90 -8.09
N THR A 397 -26.81 22.26 -9.12
CA THR A 397 -25.83 23.34 -9.07
C THR A 397 -25.58 23.92 -10.45
N VAL A 398 -24.70 24.92 -10.52
CA VAL A 398 -24.31 25.62 -11.74
C VAL A 398 -22.80 25.51 -11.87
N VAL A 399 -22.33 25.38 -13.11
CA VAL A 399 -20.90 25.44 -13.44
C VAL A 399 -20.37 26.84 -13.11
N SER A 400 -19.46 26.91 -12.13
CA SER A 400 -18.86 28.17 -11.70
C SER A 400 -17.70 28.59 -12.59
N ASP A 401 -16.86 27.63 -12.98
CA ASP A 401 -15.69 27.85 -13.82
C ASP A 401 -15.22 26.53 -14.46
N THR A 402 -14.47 26.63 -15.54
CA THR A 402 -13.64 25.53 -16.08
C THR A 402 -12.25 26.09 -16.28
N ALA A 403 -11.28 25.53 -15.57
CA ALA A 403 -9.94 26.07 -15.49
C ALA A 403 -8.87 24.97 -15.52
N GLU A 404 -7.68 25.36 -15.97
CA GLU A 404 -6.48 24.54 -15.96
C GLU A 404 -6.17 24.05 -14.54
N ILE A 405 -5.92 22.75 -14.41
CA ILE A 405 -5.46 22.15 -13.15
C ILE A 405 -3.96 22.33 -13.02
N ARG A 406 -3.51 22.90 -11.89
CA ARG A 406 -2.10 22.94 -11.53
C ARG A 406 -1.84 22.06 -10.32
N ILE A 407 -1.10 20.97 -10.54
CA ILE A 407 -0.58 20.10 -9.48
C ILE A 407 0.94 20.22 -9.58
N ASP A 408 1.60 20.79 -8.59
CA ASP A 408 3.06 20.89 -8.61
C ASP A 408 3.70 19.49 -8.45
N PRO A 409 4.93 19.29 -8.95
CA PRO A 409 5.67 18.04 -8.74
C PRO A 409 5.74 17.63 -7.26
N ILE A 410 5.54 16.33 -7.01
CA ILE A 410 5.59 15.71 -5.67
C ILE A 410 6.83 14.82 -5.62
N PHE A 411 7.52 14.83 -4.47
CA PHE A 411 8.68 13.99 -4.20
C PHE A 411 8.36 12.95 -3.10
N PRO A 412 8.76 11.66 -3.26
CA PRO A 412 9.40 11.07 -4.45
C PRO A 412 8.49 11.17 -5.70
N PRO A 413 9.07 11.19 -6.92
CA PRO A 413 8.30 11.42 -8.14
C PRO A 413 7.15 10.43 -8.27
N VAL A 414 5.92 10.94 -8.36
CA VAL A 414 4.70 10.15 -8.53
C VAL A 414 3.87 10.72 -9.67
N TRP A 415 3.10 9.87 -10.34
CA TRP A 415 2.21 10.32 -11.41
C TRP A 415 1.21 11.37 -10.92
N ARG A 416 1.00 12.41 -11.73
CA ARG A 416 -0.01 13.45 -11.54
C ARG A 416 -0.61 13.86 -12.87
N SER A 417 -1.79 14.48 -12.81
CA SER A 417 -2.40 15.07 -13.99
C SER A 417 -1.63 16.31 -14.44
N ILE A 418 -1.44 16.44 -15.75
CA ILE A 418 -0.88 17.62 -16.42
C ILE A 418 -1.67 17.91 -17.69
N ASN A 419 -1.62 19.15 -18.16
CA ASN A 419 -2.29 19.59 -19.39
C ASN A 419 -3.76 19.15 -19.43
N MET A 420 -4.51 19.52 -18.39
CA MET A 420 -5.93 19.18 -18.28
C MET A 420 -6.68 20.38 -17.66
N GLU A 421 -7.96 20.52 -18.01
CA GLU A 421 -8.87 21.44 -17.34
C GLU A 421 -9.86 20.66 -16.47
N THR A 422 -10.33 21.28 -15.39
CA THR A 422 -11.38 20.72 -14.54
C THR A 422 -12.54 21.70 -14.43
N THR A 423 -13.75 21.16 -14.48
CA THR A 423 -14.97 21.91 -14.21
C THR A 423 -15.23 21.97 -12.71
N GLN A 424 -15.57 23.16 -12.23
CA GLN A 424 -15.92 23.45 -10.85
C GLN A 424 -17.38 23.93 -10.77
N PHE A 425 -17.98 23.81 -9.58
CA PHE A 425 -19.39 24.14 -9.34
C PHE A 425 -19.55 25.18 -8.25
N GLU A 426 -20.64 25.95 -8.28
CA GLU A 426 -20.93 26.97 -7.26
C GLU A 426 -21.20 26.36 -5.89
N SER A 427 -21.85 25.18 -5.86
CA SER A 427 -22.18 24.51 -4.61
C SER A 427 -20.95 23.84 -4.00
N ARG A 428 -20.51 24.36 -2.84
CA ARG A 428 -19.42 23.75 -2.06
C ARG A 428 -19.73 22.34 -1.58
N LEU A 429 -21.00 21.97 -1.45
CA LEU A 429 -21.41 20.62 -1.07
C LEU A 429 -20.85 19.56 -2.03
N VAL A 430 -20.68 19.89 -3.32
CA VAL A 430 -20.08 18.95 -4.29
C VAL A 430 -18.64 18.60 -3.92
N SER A 431 -17.92 19.53 -3.29
CA SER A 431 -16.53 19.32 -2.84
C SER A 431 -16.41 18.37 -1.63
N ASP A 432 -17.50 18.13 -0.89
CA ASP A 432 -17.50 17.18 0.23
C ASP A 432 -17.50 15.72 -0.24
N PHE A 433 -17.80 15.47 -1.52
CA PHE A 433 -17.88 14.14 -2.10
C PHE A 433 -16.68 13.84 -3.01
N ARG A 434 -16.19 12.59 -2.95
CA ARG A 434 -15.05 12.14 -3.75
C ARG A 434 -15.40 11.80 -5.19
N PHE A 435 -16.62 11.37 -5.45
CA PHE A 435 -17.04 10.89 -6.76
C PHE A 435 -18.48 11.29 -7.10
N GLY A 436 -18.79 11.49 -8.38
CA GLY A 436 -20.16 11.71 -8.84
C GLY A 436 -20.29 11.77 -10.36
N LEU A 437 -21.53 11.64 -10.83
CA LEU A 437 -21.90 11.80 -12.23
C LEU A 437 -22.60 13.15 -12.42
N VAL A 438 -22.09 13.96 -13.33
CA VAL A 438 -22.65 15.29 -13.63
C VAL A 438 -23.56 15.15 -14.85
N GLY A 439 -24.87 15.16 -14.62
CA GLY A 439 -25.90 15.01 -15.63
C GLY A 439 -26.56 16.34 -16.03
N ASP A 440 -27.05 16.39 -17.27
CA ASP A 440 -28.05 17.38 -17.68
C ASP A 440 -29.48 16.93 -17.31
N ASP A 441 -30.49 17.76 -17.61
CA ASP A 441 -31.90 17.45 -17.30
C ASP A 441 -32.45 16.23 -18.08
N GLU A 442 -31.76 15.80 -19.14
CA GLU A 442 -32.06 14.57 -19.87
C GLU A 442 -31.43 13.32 -19.24
N GLY A 443 -30.57 13.48 -18.23
CA GLY A 443 -29.80 12.39 -17.63
C GLY A 443 -28.60 11.95 -18.47
N ARG A 444 -28.11 12.78 -19.40
CA ARG A 444 -26.86 12.52 -20.12
C ARG A 444 -25.69 13.05 -19.29
N VAL A 445 -24.61 12.30 -19.22
CA VAL A 445 -23.42 12.65 -18.42
C VAL A 445 -22.53 13.61 -19.21
N SER A 446 -22.36 14.82 -18.70
CA SER A 446 -21.49 15.85 -19.28
C SER A 446 -20.09 15.86 -18.67
N ALA A 447 -19.96 15.44 -17.41
CA ALA A 447 -18.67 15.29 -16.74
C ALA A 447 -18.71 14.23 -15.63
N PHE A 448 -17.53 13.75 -15.24
CA PHE A 448 -17.30 12.86 -14.11
C PHE A 448 -16.63 13.65 -13.00
N TRP A 449 -17.29 13.79 -11.85
CA TRP A 449 -16.67 14.34 -10.66
C TRP A 449 -15.78 13.27 -10.04
N ILE A 450 -14.46 13.46 -10.07
CA ILE A 450 -13.49 12.42 -9.68
C ILE A 450 -12.36 12.99 -8.84
N PRO A 451 -11.71 12.17 -7.99
CA PRO A 451 -10.65 12.64 -7.11
C PRO A 451 -9.29 12.67 -7.80
N PHE A 452 -8.52 13.73 -7.55
CA PHE A 452 -7.16 14.01 -7.99
C PHE A 452 -6.19 13.95 -6.81
N ILE A 453 -4.91 13.73 -7.09
CA ILE A 453 -3.84 14.03 -6.12
C ILE A 453 -3.60 15.54 -6.08
N ASN A 454 -3.32 16.11 -4.90
CA ASN A 454 -2.90 17.52 -4.78
C ASN A 454 -1.38 17.63 -4.56
N SER A 455 -0.83 18.84 -4.70
CA SER A 455 0.62 19.11 -4.54
C SER A 455 1.18 18.76 -3.16
N GLN A 456 0.33 18.55 -2.14
CA GLN A 456 0.72 18.20 -0.77
C GLN A 456 0.55 16.69 -0.49
N GLY A 457 0.28 15.88 -1.51
CA GLY A 457 0.02 14.43 -1.36
C GLY A 457 -1.39 14.07 -0.90
N GLY A 458 -2.27 15.06 -0.72
CA GLY A 458 -3.67 14.90 -0.36
C GLY A 458 -4.61 14.66 -1.54
N THR A 459 -5.88 15.04 -1.37
CA THR A 459 -6.95 14.81 -2.36
C THR A 459 -7.77 16.06 -2.56
N PHE A 460 -8.23 16.28 -3.78
CA PHE A 460 -9.36 17.13 -4.11
C PHE A 460 -10.13 16.50 -5.26
N SER A 461 -11.35 16.96 -5.54
CA SER A 461 -12.14 16.45 -6.65
C SER A 461 -12.35 17.54 -7.71
N GLY A 462 -12.53 17.11 -8.95
CA GLY A 462 -12.75 18.00 -10.09
C GLY A 462 -13.57 17.32 -11.18
N GLY A 463 -14.26 18.12 -12.00
CA GLY A 463 -15.03 17.61 -13.14
C GLY A 463 -14.12 17.26 -14.32
N LEU A 464 -14.03 15.98 -14.67
CA LEU A 464 -13.46 15.49 -15.92
C LEU A 464 -14.54 15.52 -17.01
N SER A 465 -14.30 16.26 -18.10
CA SER A 465 -15.22 16.32 -19.25
C SER A 465 -15.48 14.93 -19.85
N ALA A 466 -16.75 14.62 -20.14
CA ALA A 466 -17.11 13.36 -20.81
C ALA A 466 -16.47 13.25 -22.20
N GLN A 467 -16.24 14.38 -22.90
CA GLN A 467 -15.63 14.39 -24.23
C GLN A 467 -14.19 13.86 -24.21
N ALA A 468 -13.43 14.08 -23.14
CA ALA A 468 -12.07 13.57 -23.01
C ALA A 468 -12.01 12.03 -22.94
N VAL A 469 -13.13 11.39 -22.57
CA VAL A 469 -13.24 9.93 -22.41
C VAL A 469 -13.68 9.25 -23.71
N VAL A 470 -14.52 9.93 -24.51
CA VAL A 470 -15.18 9.35 -25.70
C VAL A 470 -14.22 8.66 -26.68
N PRO A 471 -13.07 9.24 -27.10
CA PRO A 471 -12.19 8.60 -28.07
C PRO A 471 -11.64 7.25 -27.57
N VAL A 472 -11.24 7.20 -26.30
CA VAL A 472 -10.72 6.00 -25.65
C VAL A 472 -11.82 4.96 -25.48
N LEU A 473 -13.00 5.38 -25.02
CA LEU A 473 -14.14 4.48 -24.83
C LEU A 473 -14.57 3.85 -26.15
N ASN A 474 -14.71 4.65 -27.22
CA ASN A 474 -15.08 4.15 -28.54
C ASN A 474 -14.10 3.09 -29.06
N ALA A 475 -12.79 3.30 -28.89
CA ALA A 475 -11.78 2.31 -29.28
C ALA A 475 -11.97 1.01 -28.48
N LEU A 476 -12.14 1.08 -27.17
CA LEU A 476 -12.37 -0.10 -26.32
C LEU A 476 -13.67 -0.82 -26.66
N GLN A 477 -14.74 -0.11 -27.01
CA GLN A 477 -16.02 -0.69 -27.43
C GLN A 477 -15.90 -1.47 -28.75
N ARG A 478 -14.99 -1.05 -29.63
CA ARG A 478 -14.59 -1.77 -30.85
C ARG A 478 -13.56 -2.88 -30.60
N ASN A 479 -13.21 -3.19 -29.35
CA ASN A 479 -12.13 -4.11 -28.97
C ASN A 479 -10.75 -3.70 -29.51
N GLU A 480 -10.53 -2.42 -29.76
CA GLU A 480 -9.23 -1.86 -30.16
C GLU A 480 -8.44 -1.43 -28.91
N LYS A 481 -7.10 -1.54 -28.95
CA LYS A 481 -6.22 -0.96 -27.94
C LYS A 481 -6.07 0.55 -28.22
N PRO A 482 -6.48 1.45 -27.30
CA PRO A 482 -6.27 2.88 -27.49
C PRO A 482 -4.77 3.16 -27.65
N ARG A 483 -4.38 3.83 -28.74
CA ARG A 483 -3.01 4.26 -29.00
C ARG A 483 -2.97 5.77 -28.95
N LEU A 484 -2.32 6.30 -27.92
CA LEU A 484 -2.14 7.74 -27.75
C LEU A 484 -0.70 8.11 -28.07
N ARG A 485 -0.56 9.25 -28.75
CA ARG A 485 0.72 9.91 -28.95
C ARG A 485 0.74 11.22 -28.17
N LEU A 486 1.91 11.62 -27.70
CA LEU A 486 2.10 12.78 -26.83
C LEU A 486 3.30 13.60 -27.29
N LEU A 487 3.22 14.92 -27.16
CA LEU A 487 4.41 15.77 -27.20
C LEU A 487 5.31 15.57 -25.98
N CYS A 488 4.80 14.96 -24.90
CA CYS A 488 5.52 14.74 -23.64
C CYS A 488 6.07 16.04 -23.04
N ILE A 489 5.25 17.10 -23.07
CA ILE A 489 5.53 18.39 -22.45
C ILE A 489 4.50 18.68 -21.37
N GLU A 490 4.88 19.50 -20.39
CA GLU A 490 3.98 20.16 -19.46
C GLU A 490 3.89 21.63 -19.83
N VAL A 491 2.68 22.14 -19.95
CA VAL A 491 2.43 23.57 -20.23
C VAL A 491 1.75 24.24 -19.05
N MET A 492 1.90 25.56 -18.96
CA MET A 492 1.12 26.41 -18.09
C MET A 492 0.65 27.67 -18.82
N SER A 493 -0.52 28.17 -18.48
CA SER A 493 -0.98 29.46 -18.98
C SER A 493 -0.10 30.63 -18.51
N VAL A 494 0.20 31.55 -19.43
CA VAL A 494 0.90 32.82 -19.20
C VAL A 494 0.09 33.97 -19.77
N GLY A 495 -0.01 35.06 -19.01
CA GLY A 495 -0.71 36.26 -19.46
C GLY A 495 -0.02 36.93 -20.66
N LEU A 496 -0.80 37.65 -21.47
CA LEU A 496 -0.28 38.33 -22.67
C LEU A 496 0.80 39.37 -22.36
N SER A 497 0.82 39.96 -21.16
CA SER A 497 1.91 40.84 -20.72
C SER A 497 3.26 40.13 -20.67
N ILE A 498 3.29 38.90 -20.15
CA ILE A 498 4.49 38.04 -20.10
C ILE A 498 4.87 37.61 -21.52
N ALA A 499 3.90 37.23 -22.35
CA ALA A 499 4.15 36.87 -23.74
C ALA A 499 4.77 38.04 -24.53
N ARG A 500 4.26 39.27 -24.35
CA ARG A 500 4.83 40.49 -24.95
C ARG A 500 6.24 40.78 -24.46
N ALA A 501 6.49 40.68 -23.15
CA ALA A 501 7.82 40.83 -22.59
C ALA A 501 8.80 39.76 -23.14
N SER A 502 8.26 38.60 -23.52
CA SER A 502 8.97 37.48 -24.14
C SER A 502 9.11 37.61 -25.66
N GLY A 503 8.62 38.69 -26.29
CA GLY A 503 8.78 38.98 -27.73
C GLY A 503 7.55 38.78 -28.62
N LEU A 504 6.35 38.57 -28.06
CA LEU A 504 5.12 38.47 -28.86
C LEU A 504 4.86 39.79 -29.61
N SER A 505 4.72 39.71 -30.94
CA SER A 505 4.46 40.88 -31.79
C SER A 505 3.06 41.46 -31.55
N GLN A 506 2.87 42.74 -31.88
CA GLN A 506 1.55 43.38 -31.81
C GLN A 506 0.53 42.68 -32.71
N SER A 507 0.94 42.26 -33.92
CA SER A 507 0.06 41.54 -34.84
C SER A 507 -0.44 40.21 -34.26
N ARG A 508 0.44 39.44 -33.58
CA ARG A 508 0.02 38.19 -32.92
C ARG A 508 -0.85 38.44 -31.69
N LEU A 509 -0.57 39.52 -30.96
CA LEU A 509 -1.40 39.93 -29.83
C LEU A 509 -2.84 40.21 -30.30
N ASP A 510 -2.99 40.99 -31.37
CA ASP A 510 -4.29 41.33 -31.94
C ASP A 510 -5.03 40.06 -32.43
N GLU A 511 -4.30 39.12 -33.04
CA GLU A 511 -4.84 37.82 -33.48
C GLU A 511 -5.41 37.01 -32.29
N VAL A 512 -4.65 36.89 -31.20
CA VAL A 512 -5.05 36.16 -29.99
C VAL A 512 -6.26 36.83 -29.32
N GLN A 513 -6.25 38.16 -29.19
CA GLN A 513 -7.35 38.91 -28.56
C GLN A 513 -8.62 38.93 -29.40
N HIS A 514 -8.50 38.83 -30.73
CA HIS A 514 -9.66 38.72 -31.61
C HIS A 514 -10.26 37.31 -31.59
N ALA A 515 -9.41 36.28 -31.54
CA ALA A 515 -9.85 34.88 -31.54
C ALA A 515 -10.47 34.43 -30.21
N SER A 516 -10.04 35.02 -29.08
CA SER A 516 -10.54 34.65 -27.75
C SER A 516 -11.37 35.76 -27.12
N THR A 517 -12.64 35.47 -26.82
CA THR A 517 -13.52 36.43 -26.13
C THR A 517 -13.42 36.38 -24.61
N ASN A 518 -12.93 35.25 -24.05
CA ASN A 518 -13.06 34.97 -22.61
C ASN A 518 -11.71 34.68 -21.92
N ARG A 519 -10.61 34.47 -22.66
CA ARG A 519 -9.29 34.12 -22.10
C ARG A 519 -8.15 34.86 -22.81
N ASN A 520 -7.36 35.61 -22.07
CA ASN A 520 -6.21 36.37 -22.60
C ASN A 520 -4.89 35.73 -22.14
N VAL A 521 -4.63 34.50 -22.60
CA VAL A 521 -3.44 33.73 -22.23
C VAL A 521 -2.85 33.00 -23.44
N LEU A 522 -1.56 32.68 -23.35
CA LEU A 522 -0.87 31.68 -24.17
C LEU A 522 -0.29 30.61 -23.25
N PHE A 523 0.30 29.56 -23.81
CA PHE A 523 0.85 28.45 -23.01
C PHE A 523 2.37 28.40 -23.09
N ARG A 524 3.03 28.44 -21.93
CA ARG A 524 4.47 28.26 -21.80
C ARG A 524 4.79 26.83 -21.42
N ILE A 525 5.81 26.25 -22.02
CA ILE A 525 6.35 24.95 -21.64
C ILE A 525 7.08 25.11 -20.30
N GLU A 526 6.60 24.45 -19.26
CA GLU A 526 7.31 24.37 -17.98
C GLU A 526 8.35 23.27 -18.00
N ASN A 527 8.03 22.16 -18.65
CA ASN A 527 8.91 21.02 -18.66
C ASN A 527 8.74 20.16 -19.92
N VAL A 528 9.82 19.46 -20.26
CA VAL A 528 9.87 18.51 -21.39
C VAL A 528 10.40 17.19 -20.86
N GLU A 529 9.57 16.14 -20.92
CA GLU A 529 9.90 14.83 -20.40
C GLU A 529 11.23 14.33 -20.99
N LEU A 530 12.14 13.91 -20.11
CA LEU A 530 13.41 13.33 -20.49
C LEU A 530 13.19 12.07 -21.36
N LEU A 531 14.07 11.85 -22.34
CA LEU A 531 14.01 10.74 -23.31
C LEU A 531 12.84 10.81 -24.31
N SER A 532 11.97 11.82 -24.22
CA SER A 532 10.92 12.03 -25.23
C SER A 532 11.51 12.56 -26.54
N LYS A 533 10.78 12.36 -27.64
CA LYS A 533 11.17 12.93 -28.94
C LYS A 533 11.14 14.47 -28.97
N ALA A 534 10.39 15.10 -28.07
CA ALA A 534 10.33 16.55 -27.95
C ALA A 534 11.56 17.14 -27.23
N HIS A 535 12.23 16.36 -26.38
CA HIS A 535 13.36 16.82 -25.54
C HIS A 535 14.51 17.43 -26.35
N GLY A 536 14.73 16.98 -27.59
CA GLY A 536 15.76 17.54 -28.48
C GLY A 536 15.37 18.84 -29.19
N VAL A 537 14.09 19.24 -29.18
CA VAL A 537 13.55 20.34 -29.99
C VAL A 537 12.95 21.45 -29.13
N LEU A 538 12.06 21.09 -28.20
CA LEU A 538 11.38 22.01 -27.29
C LEU A 538 12.21 22.20 -26.02
N ARG A 539 12.04 23.37 -25.38
CA ARG A 539 12.75 23.73 -24.16
C ARG A 539 11.78 24.32 -23.15
N PRO A 540 12.07 24.17 -21.83
CA PRO A 540 11.41 24.98 -20.83
C PRO A 540 11.48 26.47 -21.20
N LEU A 541 10.40 27.19 -20.90
CA LEU A 541 10.16 28.61 -21.17
C LEU A 541 9.78 28.99 -22.61
N ASP A 542 9.72 28.05 -23.55
CA ASP A 542 9.12 28.30 -24.86
C ASP A 542 7.63 28.63 -24.70
N ILE A 543 7.12 29.67 -25.38
CA ILE A 543 5.68 29.96 -25.41
C ILE A 543 5.11 29.48 -26.74
N ILE A 544 4.10 28.61 -26.70
CA ILE A 544 3.42 28.07 -27.88
C ILE A 544 2.36 29.08 -28.33
N ILE A 545 2.44 29.48 -29.60
CA ILE A 545 1.48 30.38 -30.25
C ILE A 545 0.46 29.55 -31.02
N SER A 546 0.91 28.62 -31.87
CA SER A 546 0.03 27.79 -32.69
C SER A 546 0.56 26.37 -32.90
N ILE A 547 -0.37 25.45 -33.17
CA ILE A 547 -0.12 24.05 -33.49
C ILE A 547 -0.82 23.75 -34.81
N ASN A 548 -0.07 23.27 -35.81
CA ASN A 548 -0.54 23.02 -37.17
C ASN A 548 -1.32 24.21 -37.77
N GLY A 549 -0.83 25.43 -37.51
CA GLY A 549 -1.43 26.68 -38.00
C GLY A 549 -2.65 27.18 -37.22
N LYS A 550 -3.16 26.45 -36.23
CA LYS A 550 -4.25 26.90 -35.34
C LYS A 550 -3.67 27.47 -34.04
N LEU A 551 -4.13 28.65 -33.62
CA LEU A 551 -3.75 29.23 -32.32
C LEU A 551 -4.05 28.25 -31.18
N MET A 552 -3.13 28.14 -30.23
CA MET A 552 -3.32 27.37 -29.00
C MET A 552 -3.86 28.32 -27.92
N LEU A 553 -5.18 28.28 -27.72
CA LEU A 553 -5.89 29.18 -26.79
C LEU A 553 -6.45 28.43 -25.57
N ASN A 554 -6.59 27.10 -25.68
CA ASN A 554 -6.99 26.22 -24.60
C ASN A 554 -6.11 24.97 -24.56
N ILE A 555 -6.13 24.25 -23.43
CA ILE A 555 -5.42 22.99 -23.31
C ILE A 555 -5.90 21.94 -24.34
N GLU A 556 -7.20 21.96 -24.67
CA GLU A 556 -7.79 21.07 -25.67
C GLU A 556 -7.20 21.25 -27.08
N ASP A 557 -6.57 22.40 -27.38
CA ASP A 557 -5.87 22.62 -28.64
C ASP A 557 -4.61 21.74 -28.79
N LEU A 558 -4.17 21.04 -27.73
CA LEU A 558 -3.16 19.98 -27.80
C LEU A 558 -3.69 18.67 -28.41
N ALA A 559 -5.01 18.49 -28.56
CA ALA A 559 -5.61 17.25 -29.06
C ALA A 559 -4.99 16.68 -30.37
N PRO A 560 -4.51 17.48 -31.35
CA PRO A 560 -3.82 16.95 -32.52
C PRO A 560 -2.63 16.05 -32.21
N GLN A 561 -2.01 16.16 -31.03
CA GLN A 561 -0.91 15.30 -30.62
C GLN A 561 -1.28 13.81 -30.60
N TYR A 562 -2.55 13.47 -30.33
CA TYR A 562 -2.97 12.08 -30.15
C TYR A 562 -2.96 11.27 -31.44
N THR A 563 -3.09 11.92 -32.60
CA THR A 563 -3.24 11.26 -33.91
C THR A 563 -2.09 11.55 -34.88
N ASN A 564 -1.35 12.65 -34.69
CA ASN A 564 -0.29 13.06 -35.61
C ASN A 564 1.09 12.60 -35.11
N GLU A 565 1.89 11.99 -36.00
CA GLU A 565 3.28 11.61 -35.68
C GLU A 565 4.21 12.81 -35.55
N LYS A 566 3.89 13.89 -36.26
CA LYS A 566 4.64 15.15 -36.24
C LYS A 566 3.67 16.31 -36.14
N LEU A 567 4.05 17.32 -35.37
CA LEU A 567 3.34 18.58 -35.26
C LEU A 567 4.26 19.72 -35.66
N GLU A 568 3.69 20.72 -36.33
CA GLU A 568 4.35 21.99 -36.59
C GLU A 568 3.89 23.01 -35.55
N LEU A 569 4.81 23.50 -34.73
CA LEU A 569 4.53 24.48 -33.70
C LEU A 569 5.16 25.82 -34.08
N VAL A 570 4.41 26.90 -33.89
CA VAL A 570 4.98 28.25 -33.83
C VAL A 570 5.20 28.58 -32.36
N ILE A 571 6.45 28.83 -31.99
CA ILE A 571 6.85 29.13 -30.63
C ILE A 571 7.57 30.47 -30.54
N LEU A 572 7.61 31.03 -29.35
CA LEU A 572 8.40 32.19 -28.99
C LEU A 572 9.53 31.75 -28.05
N ARG A 573 10.77 31.93 -28.52
CA ARG A 573 11.99 31.56 -27.78
C ARG A 573 13.00 32.69 -27.90
N GLY A 574 13.53 33.17 -26.78
CA GLY A 574 14.57 34.21 -26.80
C GLY A 574 14.13 35.53 -27.47
N LYS A 575 12.84 35.88 -27.41
CA LYS A 575 12.22 37.02 -28.10
C LYS A 575 12.06 36.90 -29.61
N GLU A 576 12.21 35.70 -30.16
CA GLU A 576 12.02 35.42 -31.58
C GLU A 576 10.89 34.41 -31.79
N GLU A 577 9.99 34.72 -32.73
CA GLU A 577 8.99 33.78 -33.23
C GLU A 577 9.66 32.82 -34.21
N MET A 578 9.47 31.53 -34.02
CA MET A 578 10.04 30.50 -34.88
C MET A 578 9.12 29.29 -35.03
N THR A 579 9.21 28.65 -36.20
CA THR A 579 8.51 27.42 -36.51
C THR A 579 9.40 26.22 -36.24
N VAL A 580 8.92 25.27 -35.45
CA VAL A 580 9.61 24.01 -35.13
C VAL A 580 8.74 22.82 -35.48
N LYS A 581 9.38 21.74 -35.98
CA LYS A 581 8.71 20.46 -36.23
C LYS A 581 9.08 19.49 -35.12
N VAL A 582 8.08 18.98 -34.42
CA VAL A 582 8.26 18.14 -33.24
C VAL A 582 7.61 16.79 -33.50
N GLU A 583 8.34 15.70 -33.28
CA GLU A 583 7.77 14.36 -33.33
C GLU A 583 7.06 14.03 -32.01
N THR A 584 5.88 13.43 -32.10
CA THR A 584 5.16 12.91 -30.92
C THR A 584 5.68 11.51 -30.59
N SER A 585 5.69 11.18 -29.29
CA SER A 585 6.05 9.86 -28.77
C SER A 585 4.80 9.03 -28.57
N GLU A 586 4.83 7.74 -28.95
CA GLU A 586 3.77 6.81 -28.56
C GLU A 586 3.85 6.53 -27.06
N TYR A 587 2.69 6.48 -26.41
CA TYR A 587 2.61 6.02 -25.02
C TYR A 587 2.86 4.52 -24.96
N ASP A 588 3.93 4.12 -24.28
CA ASP A 588 4.43 2.74 -24.16
C ASP A 588 3.69 1.90 -23.11
N GLY A 589 2.78 2.50 -22.34
CA GLY A 589 2.06 1.82 -21.26
C GLY A 589 2.85 1.71 -19.96
N GLY A 590 3.88 2.53 -19.77
CA GLY A 590 4.59 2.66 -18.50
C GLY A 590 5.51 1.49 -18.14
N THR A 591 5.67 1.22 -16.84
CA THR A 591 6.60 0.22 -16.31
C THR A 591 6.20 -1.20 -16.74
N ASN A 592 7.12 -1.91 -17.39
CA ASN A 592 6.93 -3.27 -17.88
C ASN A 592 7.79 -4.34 -17.16
N LYS A 593 8.77 -3.91 -16.37
CA LYS A 593 9.68 -4.79 -15.64
C LYS A 593 10.09 -4.20 -14.30
N LEU A 594 9.99 -5.02 -13.25
CA LEU A 594 10.55 -4.74 -11.93
C LEU A 594 11.64 -5.77 -11.61
N VAL A 595 12.73 -5.33 -10.98
CA VAL A 595 13.78 -6.20 -10.42
C VAL A 595 13.86 -5.98 -8.92
N PHE A 596 13.80 -7.07 -8.16
CA PHE A 596 14.02 -7.08 -6.72
C PHE A 596 15.42 -7.58 -6.44
N TRP A 597 16.22 -6.79 -5.73
CA TRP A 597 17.58 -7.17 -5.35
C TRP A 597 17.92 -6.63 -3.97
N CYS A 598 18.32 -7.51 -3.05
CA CYS A 598 18.72 -7.14 -1.69
C CYS A 598 17.69 -6.27 -0.92
N GLY A 599 16.40 -6.40 -1.26
CA GLY A 599 15.30 -5.61 -0.69
C GLY A 599 15.08 -4.24 -1.32
N ALA A 600 15.71 -3.94 -2.46
CA ALA A 600 15.34 -2.83 -3.32
C ALA A 600 14.37 -3.27 -4.41
N THR A 601 13.42 -2.39 -4.76
CA THR A 601 12.57 -2.50 -5.96
C THR A 601 13.09 -1.54 -7.02
N LEU A 602 13.52 -2.10 -8.15
CA LEU A 602 14.25 -1.39 -9.20
C LEU A 602 13.49 -1.48 -10.53
N GLN A 603 13.57 -0.43 -11.35
CA GLN A 603 12.90 -0.33 -12.64
C GLN A 603 13.60 0.66 -13.57
N ALA A 604 13.14 0.75 -14.82
CA ALA A 604 13.53 1.86 -15.69
C ALA A 604 12.96 3.20 -15.17
N PRO A 605 13.59 4.36 -15.45
CA PRO A 605 13.05 5.66 -15.07
C PRO A 605 11.63 5.86 -15.62
N HIS A 606 10.66 5.84 -14.71
CA HIS A 606 9.23 5.95 -15.04
C HIS A 606 8.84 7.40 -15.37
N MET A 607 7.66 7.59 -15.97
CA MET A 607 7.20 8.87 -16.52
C MET A 607 7.35 10.05 -15.54
N ALA A 608 6.90 9.90 -14.29
CA ALA A 608 6.98 11.00 -13.32
C ALA A 608 8.43 11.37 -12.95
N ALA A 609 9.33 10.39 -12.85
CA ALA A 609 10.76 10.68 -12.66
C ALA A 609 11.35 11.40 -13.88
N ARG A 610 11.03 10.97 -15.10
CA ARG A 610 11.47 11.62 -16.36
C ARG A 610 10.89 13.03 -16.54
N GLN A 611 9.77 13.33 -15.91
CA GLN A 611 9.15 14.67 -15.87
C GLN A 611 9.74 15.56 -14.77
N GLN A 612 10.58 15.07 -13.87
CA GLN A 612 11.09 15.89 -12.76
C GLN A 612 12.62 16.02 -12.78
N THR A 613 13.31 15.17 -13.54
CA THR A 613 14.76 15.22 -13.70
C THR A 613 15.18 15.80 -15.05
N THR A 614 16.33 16.46 -15.09
CA THR A 614 16.99 16.92 -16.32
C THR A 614 17.93 15.87 -16.93
N LYS A 615 18.27 14.82 -16.17
CA LYS A 615 19.20 13.78 -16.61
C LYS A 615 18.89 12.44 -15.93
N ALA A 616 19.04 11.36 -16.68
CA ALA A 616 19.02 9.99 -16.16
C ALA A 616 20.44 9.41 -16.27
N PRO A 617 21.19 9.32 -15.15
CA PRO A 617 22.53 8.74 -15.13
C PRO A 617 22.59 7.26 -15.55
N SER A 618 21.45 6.56 -15.47
CA SER A 618 21.30 5.15 -15.80
C SER A 618 19.82 4.82 -16.07
N GLY A 619 19.56 3.73 -16.79
CA GLY A 619 18.24 3.10 -16.92
C GLY A 619 17.85 2.22 -15.72
N VAL A 620 18.55 2.31 -14.59
CA VAL A 620 18.25 1.58 -13.34
C VAL A 620 17.90 2.59 -12.25
N TYR A 621 16.62 2.68 -11.92
CA TYR A 621 16.05 3.59 -10.94
C TYR A 621 15.50 2.80 -9.75
N CYS A 622 15.81 3.25 -8.53
CA CYS A 622 15.31 2.65 -7.30
C CYS A 622 13.98 3.29 -6.90
N SER A 623 12.89 2.52 -6.91
CA SER A 623 11.56 3.03 -6.58
C SER A 623 11.14 2.76 -5.14
N GLY A 624 11.75 1.78 -4.47
CA GLY A 624 11.37 1.42 -3.11
C GLY A 624 12.41 0.56 -2.41
N ILE A 625 12.38 0.59 -1.09
CA ILE A 625 13.29 -0.14 -0.20
C ILE A 625 12.44 -0.80 0.89
N PHE A 626 12.71 -2.08 1.15
CA PHE A 626 12.12 -2.77 2.29
C PHE A 626 12.98 -2.56 3.53
N HIS A 627 12.37 -2.09 4.62
CA HIS A 627 13.08 -1.82 5.88
C HIS A 627 13.74 -3.07 6.47
N GLY A 628 14.96 -2.90 7.00
CA GLY A 628 15.79 -3.99 7.54
C GLY A 628 16.42 -4.90 6.49
N SER A 629 16.22 -4.62 5.19
CA SER A 629 16.93 -5.31 4.12
C SER A 629 18.37 -4.84 3.98
N PRO A 630 19.26 -5.57 3.28
CA PRO A 630 20.59 -5.07 3.00
C PRO A 630 20.60 -3.75 2.24
N ALA A 631 19.66 -3.51 1.31
CA ALA A 631 19.58 -2.22 0.62
C ALA A 631 19.36 -1.07 1.62
N ASP A 632 18.48 -1.25 2.61
CA ASP A 632 18.22 -0.27 3.68
C ASP A 632 19.44 -0.08 4.60
N VAL A 633 19.99 -1.18 5.12
CA VAL A 633 21.12 -1.19 6.06
C VAL A 633 22.39 -0.57 5.46
N TYR A 634 22.59 -0.73 4.15
CA TYR A 634 23.74 -0.18 3.42
C TYR A 634 23.38 1.08 2.61
N GLU A 635 22.35 1.81 3.06
CA GLU A 635 22.03 3.20 2.67
C GLU A 635 21.64 3.40 1.20
N LEU A 636 21.16 2.37 0.51
CA LEU A 636 20.48 2.58 -0.77
C LEU A 636 19.12 3.21 -0.51
N GLN A 637 18.85 4.33 -1.18
CA GLN A 637 17.59 5.07 -1.01
C GLN A 637 16.70 4.94 -2.25
N ALA A 638 15.40 5.18 -2.06
CA ALA A 638 14.49 5.42 -3.16
C ALA A 638 14.91 6.71 -3.92
N SER A 639 14.55 6.79 -5.19
CA SER A 639 14.93 7.86 -6.13
C SER A 639 16.40 7.92 -6.54
N TYR A 640 17.21 6.92 -6.19
CA TYR A 640 18.59 6.81 -6.65
C TYR A 640 18.68 6.07 -7.99
N TRP A 641 19.66 6.42 -8.82
CA TRP A 641 20.05 5.65 -9.99
C TRP A 641 21.26 4.76 -9.69
N ILE A 642 21.21 3.49 -10.10
CA ILE A 642 22.36 2.60 -10.03
C ILE A 642 23.10 2.64 -11.36
N THR A 643 24.33 3.13 -11.35
CA THR A 643 25.13 3.30 -12.58
C THR A 643 26.11 2.16 -12.80
N HIS A 644 26.63 1.55 -11.72
CA HIS A 644 27.58 0.45 -11.81
C HIS A 644 27.44 -0.51 -10.63
N VAL A 645 27.77 -1.78 -10.87
CA VAL A 645 27.96 -2.81 -9.84
C VAL A 645 29.32 -3.47 -10.07
N ASN A 646 30.17 -3.51 -9.05
CA ASN A 646 31.53 -4.06 -9.10
C ASN A 646 32.38 -3.53 -10.28
N GLY A 647 32.17 -2.26 -10.63
CA GLY A 647 32.87 -1.60 -11.74
C GLY A 647 32.28 -1.84 -13.13
N VAL A 648 31.30 -2.74 -13.26
CA VAL A 648 30.57 -2.98 -14.50
C VAL A 648 29.44 -1.94 -14.63
N SER A 649 29.37 -1.27 -15.78
CA SER A 649 28.31 -0.30 -16.09
C SER A 649 26.97 -1.01 -16.22
N THR A 650 25.91 -0.42 -15.65
CA THR A 650 24.53 -0.93 -15.72
C THR A 650 23.63 0.09 -16.39
N PRO A 651 23.68 0.24 -17.73
CA PRO A 651 22.95 1.28 -18.45
C PRO A 651 21.44 1.05 -18.49
N ASP A 652 20.99 -0.17 -18.25
CA ASP A 652 19.58 -0.58 -18.28
C ASP A 652 19.31 -1.69 -17.23
N ILE A 653 18.02 -1.94 -17.00
CA ILE A 653 17.54 -2.88 -15.98
C ILE A 653 17.91 -4.34 -16.28
N ASP A 654 18.06 -4.73 -17.55
CA ASP A 654 18.42 -6.09 -17.96
C ASP A 654 19.90 -6.38 -17.71
N THR A 655 20.76 -5.41 -18.04
CA THR A 655 22.19 -5.45 -17.76
C THR A 655 22.43 -5.45 -16.26
N PHE A 656 21.72 -4.61 -15.51
CA PHE A 656 21.78 -4.63 -14.04
C PHE A 656 21.46 -6.01 -13.47
N GLU A 657 20.32 -6.59 -13.87
CA GLU A 657 19.89 -7.89 -13.38
C GLU A 657 20.94 -8.98 -13.69
N SER A 658 21.47 -8.98 -14.90
CA SER A 658 22.51 -9.92 -15.33
C SER A 658 23.77 -9.80 -14.47
N VAL A 659 24.21 -8.57 -14.17
CA VAL A 659 25.40 -8.30 -13.35
C VAL A 659 25.19 -8.75 -11.90
N VAL A 660 24.07 -8.39 -11.26
CA VAL A 660 23.86 -8.74 -9.84
C VAL A 660 23.68 -10.24 -9.64
N ARG A 661 23.17 -10.98 -10.64
CA ARG A 661 23.11 -12.45 -10.60
C ARG A 661 24.48 -13.13 -10.57
N THR A 662 25.54 -12.44 -10.96
CA THR A 662 26.93 -12.94 -10.84
C THR A 662 27.59 -12.62 -9.49
N CYS A 663 26.99 -11.72 -8.70
CA CYS A 663 27.53 -11.37 -7.39
C CYS A 663 27.29 -12.55 -6.42
N PRO A 664 28.31 -13.08 -5.73
CA PRO A 664 28.13 -14.17 -4.77
C PRO A 664 27.25 -13.76 -3.59
N ASP A 665 26.56 -14.73 -2.99
CA ASP A 665 25.80 -14.51 -1.75
C ASP A 665 26.73 -14.21 -0.56
N ASN A 666 26.24 -13.49 0.45
CA ASN A 666 26.95 -13.14 1.68
C ASN A 666 28.30 -12.43 1.45
N THR A 667 28.41 -11.67 0.34
CA THR A 667 29.60 -10.88 0.00
C THR A 667 29.23 -9.42 -0.27
N TYR A 668 30.23 -8.52 -0.36
CA TYR A 668 29.99 -7.11 -0.63
C TYR A 668 29.98 -6.83 -2.14
N ALA A 669 28.90 -6.20 -2.61
CA ALA A 669 28.83 -5.59 -3.94
C ALA A 669 29.12 -4.08 -3.83
N ARG A 670 30.09 -3.61 -4.60
CA ARG A 670 30.39 -2.17 -4.73
C ARG A 670 29.44 -1.54 -5.74
N VAL A 671 28.50 -0.74 -5.28
CA VAL A 671 27.45 -0.13 -6.10
C VAL A 671 27.70 1.36 -6.25
N LYS A 672 27.87 1.85 -7.47
CA LYS A 672 27.90 3.30 -7.74
C LYS A 672 26.48 3.77 -7.96
N VAL A 673 26.08 4.76 -7.18
CA VAL A 673 24.75 5.36 -7.26
C VAL A 673 24.85 6.85 -7.54
N VAL A 674 23.76 7.42 -8.03
CA VAL A 674 23.59 8.86 -8.20
C VAL A 674 22.23 9.23 -7.61
N SER A 675 22.20 10.21 -6.71
CA SER A 675 20.97 10.71 -6.10
C SER A 675 20.06 11.40 -7.12
N PHE A 676 18.83 11.73 -6.72
CA PHE A 676 17.91 12.47 -7.59
C PHE A 676 18.47 13.82 -8.05
N ASP A 677 19.23 14.49 -7.17
CA ASP A 677 19.91 15.78 -7.41
C ASP A 677 21.27 15.64 -8.13
N LEU A 678 21.53 14.48 -8.73
CA LEU A 678 22.72 14.17 -9.51
C LEU A 678 24.03 14.09 -8.71
N GLU A 679 23.94 13.86 -7.39
CA GLU A 679 25.12 13.67 -6.54
C GLU A 679 25.60 12.21 -6.58
N PRO A 680 26.83 11.93 -7.04
CA PRO A 680 27.35 10.58 -7.12
C PRO A 680 27.87 10.09 -5.77
N SER A 681 27.61 8.83 -5.44
CA SER A 681 28.17 8.15 -4.27
C SER A 681 28.45 6.67 -4.54
N VAL A 682 29.08 5.99 -3.57
CA VAL A 682 29.44 4.58 -3.66
C VAL A 682 28.99 3.87 -2.39
N LEU A 683 28.22 2.80 -2.56
CA LEU A 683 27.72 1.95 -1.49
C LEU A 683 28.42 0.58 -1.53
N SER A 684 28.52 -0.07 -0.38
CA SER A 684 29.04 -1.44 -0.26
C SER A 684 27.95 -2.34 0.32
N ILE A 685 27.03 -2.79 -0.53
CA ILE A 685 25.86 -3.56 -0.12
C ILE A 685 26.27 -5.02 0.08
N LYS A 686 26.06 -5.56 1.29
CA LYS A 686 26.29 -6.98 1.55
C LYS A 686 25.10 -7.81 1.07
N THR A 687 25.32 -8.69 0.10
CA THR A 687 24.27 -9.55 -0.46
C THR A 687 23.77 -10.55 0.59
N CYS A 688 22.47 -10.87 0.52
CA CYS A 688 21.84 -11.87 1.38
C CYS A 688 20.65 -12.53 0.65
N TYR A 689 20.95 -13.39 -0.32
CA TYR A 689 19.96 -13.98 -1.21
C TYR A 689 19.10 -15.05 -0.56
N HIS A 690 19.53 -15.60 0.59
CA HIS A 690 18.70 -16.50 1.39
C HIS A 690 17.37 -15.84 1.79
N TYR A 691 17.42 -14.60 2.28
CA TYR A 691 16.24 -13.82 2.69
C TYR A 691 15.75 -12.83 1.62
N TRP A 692 16.67 -12.28 0.83
CA TRP A 692 16.42 -11.25 -0.18
C TRP A 692 16.89 -11.69 -1.58
N PRO A 693 16.28 -12.75 -2.14
CA PRO A 693 16.71 -13.30 -3.42
C PRO A 693 16.53 -12.31 -4.57
N THR A 694 17.41 -12.40 -5.57
CA THR A 694 17.24 -11.65 -6.82
C THR A 694 16.08 -12.23 -7.62
N SER A 695 15.06 -11.43 -7.90
CA SER A 695 13.90 -11.84 -8.69
C SER A 695 13.41 -10.71 -9.59
N SER A 696 12.56 -11.03 -10.56
CA SER A 696 12.03 -10.06 -11.52
C SER A 696 10.56 -10.32 -11.80
N LEU A 697 9.79 -9.27 -12.03
CA LEU A 697 8.43 -9.32 -12.57
C LEU A 697 8.42 -8.71 -13.96
N HIS A 698 7.71 -9.36 -14.88
CA HIS A 698 7.55 -8.92 -16.26
C HIS A 698 6.05 -8.77 -16.53
N LYS A 699 5.68 -7.70 -17.23
CA LYS A 699 4.33 -7.51 -17.73
C LYS A 699 4.07 -8.47 -18.89
N ASP A 700 2.94 -9.17 -18.86
CA ASP A 700 2.54 -10.05 -19.96
C ASP A 700 2.37 -9.24 -21.28
N PRO A 701 2.74 -9.81 -22.45
CA PRO A 701 2.71 -9.13 -23.74
C PRO A 701 1.36 -8.54 -24.17
#